data_AF-A0A842RMU9-F1
#
_entry.id   AF-A0A842RMU9-F1
#
_cell.length_a   1.000
_cell.length_b   1.000
_cell.length_c   1.000
_cell.angle_alpha   90.00
_cell.angle_beta   90.00
_cell.angle_gamma   90.00
#
_symmetry.space_group_name_H-M   'P 1'
#
loop_
_entity.id
_entity.type
_entity.pdbx_description
1 polymer ?
#
loop_
_entity_poly.entity_id
_entity_poly.type
_entity_poly.pdbx_seq_one_letter_code
_entity_poly.pdbx_strand_id
1 'polypeptide(L)'
;MFKKKNNKNQILVILSLFFLIQSSLILANYNFFLGSGESTLQHGDKPNLQIKASSLNPLDPFIIDDFGAGDFTWAQAAAQPWCSGNGSINNPYLIEKIVINGKNSSSCLIIRNSLTAHFIIRDSLFYNSSRNLAVRDAGIYLYSTKNGVLENNTCINNQGNGIYLFNSDFTILSLNNASNNDHRGLYLDQNSNNNTVQNNYVMYNKLTGIQLYSSYENIVEGNIVQENDGDGIFLQFSDSSEIISNTVYKSGARGIVNYQNSDNNKYYYNNVTDSTSHGFQIFLCENITLLGNDIYENVNGLNLAQSENLKILSNSIVENIVGILGMTFLDSIQFYNNTISYSSGDGIYISKMNHSSFENNYIYRNGVGILENGLYLYNCEYGIIHNNSILENGGDGITLTYSSSFYVSKNEIIDNGEHGIYLYGSQSGGSSNNNTINKNKILGNQKNGIYIWNTDFVPSDCNITNNIVQKNHETGIYIDWSDDNLIKNNTIEHNFDYGLRLLSLTNSKILNNHIQNHTQDGIELWNSSNNLVDSNIVKESTHEGIELNYNCERNKLTQNSILDNNVGIYLYNNCDNNTFFENIIEGSNNDGIQIASIPSTCDDNLFYENYFRLNSHHIHDYSGTNIWNNSMIGNYWDDYSGVDDSPEDGIGDSPYSFTGGTDYLPIWDDDNPVIFISLPGNNSRQPNQAPYFNVIGEDLNLDSIWYTLDNGLTNITINSNGSIDQSYWLSIWNVLSDGQYIELTFYANDTFGHIGYNKTFLVKDDFPEVNLISPLNGTQVQRKSLDFVFEVFDFSRDDMWYTIDGNPTKYFFSSNGSIESTAFFAVWDSKSDGESIIVEFFANDTHGQVSSDSITLIKKIPPPPSGIPGYNLIFILVSITATISIIYNISTKRKKI
;
A
#
# COMPACT_ATOMS: atom_id res chain seq x y z
N MET A 1 24.12 -7.55 43.52
CA MET A 1 23.30 -6.49 44.17
C MET A 1 23.93 -5.17 43.77
N PHE A 2 23.47 -4.40 42.79
CA PHE A 2 22.15 -3.78 42.62
C PHE A 2 21.87 -3.58 41.12
N LYS A 3 20.64 -3.89 40.67
CA LYS A 3 20.14 -3.62 39.31
C LYS A 3 19.94 -2.11 39.12
N LYS A 4 20.55 -1.51 38.09
CA LYS A 4 20.11 -0.24 37.50
C LYS A 4 18.83 -0.51 36.70
N LYS A 5 17.68 -0.01 37.19
CA LYS A 5 16.40 -0.03 36.48
C LYS A 5 16.39 1.08 35.41
N ASN A 6 15.92 0.71 34.22
CA ASN A 6 15.72 1.57 33.06
C ASN A 6 14.66 2.65 33.31
N ASN A 7 15.06 3.93 33.22
CA ASN A 7 14.15 5.08 33.27
C ASN A 7 13.43 5.38 31.94
N LYS A 8 13.77 4.70 30.84
CA LYS A 8 13.10 4.88 29.53
C LYS A 8 11.68 4.29 29.51
N ASN A 9 11.45 3.16 30.20
CA ASN A 9 10.12 2.54 30.24
C ASN A 9 9.13 3.30 31.15
N GLN A 10 9.61 4.06 32.14
CA GLN A 10 8.73 4.91 32.95
C GLN A 10 8.23 6.13 32.19
N ILE A 11 9.02 6.68 31.26
CA ILE A 11 8.59 7.83 30.43
C ILE A 11 7.60 7.39 29.36
N LEU A 12 7.80 6.22 28.72
CA LEU A 12 6.82 5.65 27.79
C LEU A 12 5.54 5.19 28.48
N VAL A 13 5.62 4.63 29.70
CA VAL A 13 4.44 4.27 30.50
C VAL A 13 3.70 5.51 31.00
N ILE A 14 4.40 6.60 31.34
CA ILE A 14 3.78 7.87 31.72
C ILE A 14 3.14 8.57 30.51
N LEU A 15 3.75 8.53 29.33
CA LEU A 15 3.17 9.08 28.09
C LEU A 15 1.95 8.26 27.63
N SER A 16 2.01 6.93 27.67
CA SER A 16 0.86 6.07 27.35
C SER A 16 -0.26 6.18 28.39
N LEU A 17 0.04 6.34 29.69
CA LEU A 17 -0.96 6.71 30.70
C LEU A 17 -1.51 8.13 30.48
N PHE A 18 -0.72 9.08 29.97
CA PHE A 18 -1.19 10.43 29.65
C PHE A 18 -2.17 10.42 28.46
N PHE A 19 -1.88 9.61 27.43
CA PHE A 19 -2.78 9.39 26.28
C PHE A 19 -4.02 8.55 26.65
N LEU A 20 -3.92 7.56 27.55
CA LEU A 20 -5.07 6.82 28.10
C LEU A 20 -5.94 7.68 29.02
N ILE A 21 -5.35 8.64 29.74
CA ILE A 21 -6.09 9.60 30.57
C ILE A 21 -6.77 10.67 29.70
N GLN A 22 -6.17 11.08 28.58
CA GLN A 22 -6.84 11.95 27.59
C GLN A 22 -7.96 11.22 26.83
N SER A 23 -7.76 9.97 26.41
CA SER A 23 -8.81 9.19 25.74
C SER A 23 -9.96 8.78 26.69
N SER A 24 -9.67 8.56 27.98
CA SER A 24 -10.72 8.33 28.99
C SER A 24 -11.41 9.61 29.47
N LEU A 25 -10.79 10.80 29.35
CA LEU A 25 -11.45 12.09 29.52
C LEU A 25 -12.33 12.46 28.31
N ILE A 26 -11.97 11.99 27.12
CA ILE A 26 -12.81 12.09 25.90
C ILE A 26 -13.99 11.10 26.01
N LEU A 27 -13.79 9.86 26.48
CA LEU A 27 -14.87 8.91 26.74
C LEU A 27 -15.76 9.30 27.94
N ALA A 28 -15.23 9.98 28.96
CA ALA A 28 -16.03 10.48 30.09
C ALA A 28 -16.92 11.68 29.69
N ASN A 29 -16.52 12.45 28.67
CA ASN A 29 -17.37 13.46 28.04
C ASN A 29 -18.35 12.84 27.01
N TYR A 30 -17.99 11.69 26.39
CA TYR A 30 -18.88 10.93 25.52
C TYR A 30 -20.01 10.23 26.31
N ASN A 31 -19.74 9.70 27.50
CA ASN A 31 -20.73 9.08 28.39
C ASN A 31 -21.67 10.08 29.10
N PHE A 32 -21.44 11.39 28.98
CA PHE A 32 -22.42 12.40 29.40
C PHE A 32 -23.52 12.64 28.35
N PHE A 33 -23.34 12.13 27.12
CA PHE A 33 -24.27 12.29 25.99
C PHE A 33 -25.06 11.03 25.60
N LEU A 34 -24.69 9.84 26.11
CA LEU A 34 -25.45 8.59 25.89
C LEU A 34 -25.97 8.02 27.22
N GLY A 35 -26.93 8.72 27.81
CA GLY A 35 -27.89 8.11 28.71
C GLY A 35 -29.00 7.45 27.88
N SER A 36 -28.98 6.11 27.82
CA SER A 36 -29.98 5.21 27.24
C SER A 36 -31.40 5.77 27.07
N GLY A 37 -31.87 5.82 25.82
CA GLY A 37 -33.27 5.99 25.49
C GLY A 37 -33.46 6.63 24.11
N GLU A 38 -34.14 5.94 23.21
CA GLU A 38 -34.68 6.52 21.98
C GLU A 38 -35.36 7.86 22.28
N SER A 39 -34.81 8.96 21.77
CA SER A 39 -35.60 10.17 21.56
C SER A 39 -35.04 10.95 20.38
N THR A 40 -35.83 11.02 19.32
CA THR A 40 -35.79 12.05 18.30
C THR A 40 -35.41 13.41 18.91
N LEU A 41 -34.24 13.95 18.54
CA LEU A 41 -33.97 15.38 18.73
C LEU A 41 -34.89 16.14 17.76
N GLN A 42 -36.09 16.48 18.24
CA GLN A 42 -36.97 17.40 17.57
C GLN A 42 -36.32 18.80 17.53
N HIS A 43 -36.37 19.40 16.35
CA HIS A 43 -36.48 20.83 16.08
C HIS A 43 -36.60 21.73 17.34
N GLY A 44 -35.60 22.58 17.61
CA GLY A 44 -35.84 23.82 18.36
C GLY A 44 -34.75 24.33 19.30
N ASP A 45 -33.84 23.50 19.79
CA ASP A 45 -32.96 23.93 20.88
C ASP A 45 -31.65 24.55 20.37
N LYS A 46 -31.74 25.84 19.98
CA LYS A 46 -30.58 26.73 19.94
C LYS A 46 -29.86 26.64 21.30
N PRO A 47 -28.53 26.45 21.36
CA PRO A 47 -27.80 26.48 22.63
C PRO A 47 -28.13 27.78 23.34
N ASN A 48 -28.79 27.67 24.50
CA ASN A 48 -29.19 28.80 25.32
C ASN A 48 -27.95 29.31 26.06
N LEU A 49 -27.03 29.94 25.32
CA LEU A 49 -25.83 30.59 25.84
C LEU A 49 -26.28 31.82 26.62
N GLN A 50 -26.47 31.67 27.93
CA GLN A 50 -26.65 32.81 28.83
C GLN A 50 -25.38 33.66 28.81
N ILE A 51 -25.41 34.73 28.00
CA ILE A 51 -24.32 35.69 27.86
C ILE A 51 -24.19 36.46 29.17
N LYS A 52 -23.07 36.30 29.88
CA LYS A 52 -22.72 37.07 31.09
C LYS A 52 -22.65 38.59 30.85
N ALA A 53 -22.64 39.05 29.60
CA ALA A 53 -22.69 40.46 29.20
C ALA A 53 -24.12 41.00 28.92
N SER A 54 -25.17 40.17 28.94
CA SER A 54 -26.56 40.59 28.66
C SER A 54 -27.16 41.59 29.68
N SER A 55 -26.46 41.87 30.78
CA SER A 55 -26.83 42.88 31.78
C SER A 55 -26.19 44.26 31.56
N LEU A 56 -25.45 44.47 30.47
CA LEU A 56 -24.81 45.75 30.13
C LEU A 56 -25.59 46.49 29.04
N ASN A 57 -25.65 47.83 29.14
CA ASN A 57 -26.23 48.65 28.09
C ASN A 57 -25.36 48.58 26.82
N PRO A 58 -25.93 48.28 25.64
CA PRO A 58 -25.17 48.23 24.40
C PRO A 58 -24.54 49.58 24.04
N LEU A 59 -23.29 49.55 23.61
CA LEU A 59 -22.64 50.67 22.95
C LEU A 59 -23.12 50.77 21.50
N ASP A 60 -23.08 51.99 20.97
CA ASP A 60 -23.22 52.23 19.53
C ASP A 60 -21.97 51.73 18.79
N PRO A 61 -22.09 51.37 17.49
CA PRO A 61 -20.94 50.98 16.69
C PRO A 61 -19.89 52.08 16.61
N PHE A 62 -18.61 51.72 16.62
CA PHE A 62 -17.52 52.71 16.54
C PHE A 62 -16.28 52.17 15.82
N ILE A 63 -15.47 53.12 15.37
CA ILE A 63 -14.23 52.91 14.63
C ILE A 63 -13.05 53.43 15.46
N ILE A 64 -12.08 52.54 15.72
CA ILE A 64 -10.75 52.92 16.19
C ILE A 64 -9.82 53.03 14.97
N ASP A 65 -9.26 54.21 14.74
CA ASP A 65 -8.34 54.50 13.64
C ASP A 65 -7.10 55.20 14.17
N ASP A 66 -5.93 54.57 13.99
CA ASP A 66 -4.67 55.11 14.49
C ASP A 66 -4.27 56.42 13.77
N PHE A 67 -4.81 56.67 12.57
CA PHE A 67 -4.62 57.93 11.84
C PHE A 67 -5.64 59.01 12.22
N GLY A 68 -6.61 58.69 13.09
CA GLY A 68 -7.58 59.65 13.63
C GLY A 68 -8.76 60.00 12.71
N ALA A 69 -9.00 59.24 11.64
CA ALA A 69 -10.16 59.40 10.76
C ALA A 69 -11.38 58.52 11.16
N GLY A 70 -11.34 57.91 12.34
CA GLY A 70 -12.44 57.16 12.97
C GLY A 70 -13.08 57.94 14.12
N ASP A 71 -13.90 57.28 14.93
CA ASP A 71 -14.51 57.87 16.13
C ASP A 71 -13.47 58.09 17.25
N PHE A 72 -12.49 57.18 17.33
CA PHE A 72 -11.43 57.23 18.33
C PHE A 72 -10.05 56.94 17.70
N THR A 73 -9.02 57.67 18.10
CA THR A 73 -7.66 57.14 18.13
C THR A 73 -7.51 56.19 19.32
N TRP A 74 -6.49 55.34 19.32
CA TRP A 74 -6.22 54.48 20.46
C TRP A 74 -6.06 55.23 21.81
N ALA A 75 -5.44 56.41 21.81
CA ALA A 75 -5.31 57.24 23.00
C ALA A 75 -6.68 57.75 23.50
N GLN A 76 -7.61 58.06 22.60
CA GLN A 76 -8.96 58.47 22.95
C GLN A 76 -9.81 57.29 23.43
N ALA A 77 -9.64 56.11 22.81
CA ALA A 77 -10.28 54.88 23.26
C ALA A 77 -9.82 54.53 24.68
N ALA A 78 -8.52 54.62 25.00
CA ALA A 78 -7.97 54.35 26.32
C ALA A 78 -8.45 55.30 27.44
N ALA A 79 -9.08 56.41 27.08
CA ALA A 79 -9.74 57.31 28.04
C ALA A 79 -11.19 56.88 28.34
N GLN A 80 -11.73 55.91 27.60
CA GLN A 80 -13.08 55.40 27.80
C GLN A 80 -13.11 54.31 28.89
N PRO A 81 -14.22 54.18 29.65
CA PRO A 81 -14.32 53.18 30.72
C PRO A 81 -14.16 51.72 30.27
N TRP A 82 -14.39 51.46 28.98
CA TRP A 82 -14.38 50.12 28.38
C TRP A 82 -13.05 49.75 27.71
N CYS A 83 -12.07 50.67 27.68
CA CYS A 83 -10.74 50.41 27.12
C CYS A 83 -9.66 50.98 28.03
N SER A 84 -8.81 50.12 28.56
CA SER A 84 -7.63 50.51 29.35
C SER A 84 -6.57 49.42 29.22
N GLY A 85 -5.30 49.69 29.53
CA GLY A 85 -4.18 48.82 29.12
C GLY A 85 -4.03 47.48 29.87
N ASN A 86 -3.61 46.47 29.11
CA ASN A 86 -2.54 45.48 29.35
C ASN A 86 -2.58 44.30 28.34
N GLY A 87 -3.07 44.54 27.13
CA GLY A 87 -2.85 43.72 25.94
C GLY A 87 -1.42 43.75 25.41
N SER A 88 -0.43 43.58 26.31
CA SER A 88 1.01 43.91 26.20
C SER A 88 1.67 43.64 24.84
N ILE A 89 2.47 44.60 24.33
CA ILE A 89 3.92 44.53 24.61
C ILE A 89 4.54 45.60 25.54
N ASN A 90 3.78 46.31 26.37
CA ASN A 90 4.19 46.67 27.75
C ASN A 90 3.13 47.49 28.51
N ASN A 91 2.06 47.97 27.85
CA ASN A 91 0.72 48.12 28.43
C ASN A 91 -0.38 48.54 27.40
N PRO A 92 -0.47 48.00 26.18
CA PRO A 92 -1.43 48.46 25.19
C PRO A 92 -2.78 47.75 25.36
N TYR A 93 -3.71 48.00 24.45
CA TYR A 93 -5.12 48.22 24.80
C TYR A 93 -5.90 46.94 25.10
N LEU A 94 -6.66 46.92 26.19
CA LEU A 94 -7.62 45.86 26.49
C LEU A 94 -9.04 46.43 26.39
N ILE A 95 -9.81 45.89 25.44
CA ILE A 95 -11.25 46.06 25.33
C ILE A 95 -11.89 44.79 25.87
N GLU A 96 -12.67 44.88 26.94
CA GLU A 96 -13.29 43.70 27.53
C GLU A 96 -14.71 43.92 28.04
N LYS A 97 -15.51 42.85 28.02
CA LYS A 97 -16.86 42.81 28.60
C LYS A 97 -17.76 43.93 28.07
N ILE A 98 -17.70 44.19 26.78
CA ILE A 98 -18.60 45.14 26.12
C ILE A 98 -19.70 44.42 25.34
N VAL A 99 -20.78 45.15 25.09
CA VAL A 99 -21.85 44.75 24.18
C VAL A 99 -21.97 45.83 23.11
N ILE A 100 -21.87 45.48 21.83
CA ILE A 100 -22.13 46.40 20.73
C ILE A 100 -23.25 45.84 19.86
N ASN A 101 -24.27 46.68 19.62
CA ASN A 101 -25.34 46.39 18.66
C ASN A 101 -25.08 47.19 17.38
N GLY A 102 -24.80 46.49 16.27
CA GLY A 102 -24.53 47.05 14.95
C GLY A 102 -25.71 47.82 14.32
N LYS A 103 -26.94 47.65 14.86
CA LYS A 103 -28.19 48.26 14.37
C LYS A 103 -28.45 48.06 12.87
N ASN A 104 -27.83 47.04 12.27
CA ASN A 104 -27.80 46.77 10.84
C ASN A 104 -27.30 47.96 9.99
N SER A 105 -26.44 48.83 10.55
CA SER A 105 -25.96 50.04 9.85
C SER A 105 -24.48 50.01 9.45
N SER A 106 -23.67 49.25 10.19
CA SER A 106 -22.23 49.08 9.93
C SER A 106 -21.72 47.79 10.59
N SER A 107 -20.42 47.52 10.49
CA SER A 107 -19.72 46.65 11.43
C SER A 107 -19.91 47.14 12.87
N CYS A 108 -19.88 46.22 13.86
CA CYS A 108 -20.05 46.64 15.26
C CYS A 108 -18.78 47.34 15.79
N LEU A 109 -17.61 46.71 15.61
CA LEU A 109 -16.32 47.29 15.93
C LEU A 109 -15.41 47.25 14.70
N ILE A 110 -14.86 48.40 14.31
CA ILE A 110 -13.79 48.48 13.31
C ILE A 110 -12.52 48.95 13.99
N ILE A 111 -11.41 48.22 13.82
CA ILE A 111 -10.07 48.71 14.14
C ILE A 111 -9.29 48.78 12.84
N ARG A 112 -8.72 49.94 12.53
CA ARG A 112 -7.99 50.12 11.29
C ARG A 112 -6.70 50.90 11.41
N ASN A 113 -5.79 50.66 10.45
CA ASN A 113 -4.49 51.30 10.32
C ASN A 113 -3.59 51.14 11.55
N SER A 114 -3.77 50.05 12.32
CA SER A 114 -3.08 49.84 13.59
C SER A 114 -1.97 48.81 13.45
N LEU A 115 -0.84 49.24 12.89
CA LEU A 115 0.27 48.36 12.52
C LEU A 115 1.28 48.11 13.64
N THR A 116 1.19 48.86 14.75
CA THR A 116 2.17 48.83 15.85
C THR A 116 1.54 48.59 17.23
N ALA A 117 0.26 48.91 17.40
CA ALA A 117 -0.40 48.68 18.69
C ALA A 117 -0.65 47.19 18.89
N HIS A 118 -0.37 46.69 20.09
CA HIS A 118 -0.92 45.41 20.51
C HIS A 118 -2.27 45.66 21.18
N PHE A 119 -3.24 44.80 20.97
CA PHE A 119 -4.54 44.95 21.61
C PHE A 119 -5.19 43.60 21.85
N ILE A 120 -5.97 43.52 22.93
CA ILE A 120 -6.82 42.38 23.24
C ILE A 120 -8.27 42.86 23.22
N ILE A 121 -9.13 42.13 22.52
CA ILE A 121 -10.59 42.22 22.64
C ILE A 121 -11.07 40.91 23.25
N ARG A 122 -11.75 40.95 24.39
CA ARG A 122 -12.24 39.72 25.03
C ARG A 122 -13.56 39.80 25.75
N ASP A 123 -14.16 38.64 26.01
CA ASP A 123 -15.38 38.48 26.80
C ASP A 123 -16.55 39.37 26.34
N SER A 124 -16.60 39.72 25.05
CA SER A 124 -17.49 40.75 24.51
C SER A 124 -18.52 40.20 23.52
N LEU A 125 -19.64 40.91 23.33
CA LEU A 125 -20.74 40.54 22.44
C LEU A 125 -20.91 41.56 21.31
N PHE A 126 -20.92 41.08 20.07
CA PHE A 126 -21.10 41.87 18.85
C PHE A 126 -22.22 41.25 18.00
N TYR A 127 -23.30 42.00 17.74
CA TYR A 127 -24.47 41.47 17.02
C TYR A 127 -25.19 42.52 16.16
N ASN A 128 -25.94 42.06 15.17
CA ASN A 128 -26.67 42.89 14.20
C ASN A 128 -25.78 43.85 13.38
N SER A 129 -24.59 43.43 12.93
CA SER A 129 -23.88 44.19 11.89
C SER A 129 -24.64 44.20 10.55
N SER A 130 -24.34 45.13 9.66
CA SER A 130 -25.02 45.28 8.36
C SER A 130 -24.56 44.27 7.29
N ARG A 131 -25.35 44.12 6.21
CA ARG A 131 -25.01 43.35 5.01
C ARG A 131 -24.34 44.21 3.92
N ASN A 132 -23.33 45.01 4.25
CA ASN A 132 -22.63 45.77 3.22
C ASN A 132 -21.57 44.90 2.53
N LEU A 133 -21.90 44.41 1.33
CA LEU A 133 -21.02 43.56 0.54
C LEU A 133 -19.74 44.28 0.08
N ALA A 134 -19.76 45.60 -0.12
CA ALA A 134 -18.60 46.32 -0.65
C ALA A 134 -17.47 46.45 0.38
N VAL A 135 -17.82 46.64 1.66
CA VAL A 135 -16.86 46.75 2.77
C VAL A 135 -16.77 45.49 3.62
N ARG A 136 -17.63 44.49 3.37
CA ARG A 136 -17.69 43.19 4.08
C ARG A 136 -17.86 43.35 5.59
N ASP A 137 -18.92 44.07 5.98
CA ASP A 137 -19.20 44.37 7.38
C ASP A 137 -19.19 43.13 8.28
N ALA A 138 -18.82 43.30 9.56
CA ALA A 138 -18.66 42.20 10.50
C ALA A 138 -19.04 42.56 11.94
N GLY A 139 -19.16 41.56 12.81
CA GLY A 139 -19.19 41.79 14.26
C GLY A 139 -17.91 42.53 14.70
N ILE A 140 -16.75 41.97 14.37
CA ILE A 140 -15.45 42.62 14.53
C ILE A 140 -14.75 42.69 13.17
N TYR A 141 -14.29 43.88 12.78
CA TYR A 141 -13.55 44.09 11.55
C TYR A 141 -12.17 44.71 11.83
N LEU A 142 -11.11 43.97 11.51
CA LEU A 142 -9.73 44.42 11.53
C LEU A 142 -9.26 44.74 10.11
N TYR A 143 -8.86 45.99 9.85
CA TYR A 143 -8.42 46.47 8.53
C TYR A 143 -7.02 47.09 8.60
N SER A 144 -6.02 46.46 7.98
CA SER A 144 -4.63 46.91 8.05
C SER A 144 -4.14 47.04 9.50
N THR A 145 -4.18 45.92 10.25
CA THR A 145 -3.78 45.85 11.66
C THR A 145 -2.73 44.78 11.91
N LYS A 146 -2.00 44.86 13.04
CA LYS A 146 -1.09 43.80 13.50
C LYS A 146 -1.23 43.56 15.00
N ASN A 147 -0.82 42.38 15.47
CA ASN A 147 -0.67 42.05 16.89
C ASN A 147 -1.97 42.11 17.73
N GLY A 148 -3.11 41.81 17.10
CA GLY A 148 -4.39 41.72 17.79
C GLY A 148 -4.59 40.36 18.45
N VAL A 149 -5.31 40.32 19.57
CA VAL A 149 -5.83 39.07 20.17
C VAL A 149 -7.33 39.24 20.37
N LEU A 150 -8.10 38.38 19.72
CA LEU A 150 -9.55 38.27 19.89
C LEU A 150 -9.81 37.00 20.68
N GLU A 151 -10.16 37.12 21.96
CA GLU A 151 -10.32 36.00 22.88
C GLU A 151 -11.73 35.90 23.45
N ASN A 152 -12.39 34.75 23.35
CA ASN A 152 -13.68 34.51 24.01
C ASN A 152 -14.77 35.57 23.69
N ASN A 153 -14.80 36.07 22.46
CA ASN A 153 -15.85 36.98 21.99
C ASN A 153 -16.99 36.22 21.34
N THR A 154 -18.20 36.79 21.38
CA THR A 154 -19.38 36.28 20.69
C THR A 154 -19.79 37.25 19.58
N CYS A 155 -19.61 36.85 18.33
CA CYS A 155 -20.08 37.54 17.13
C CYS A 155 -21.25 36.77 16.51
N ILE A 156 -22.49 37.18 16.80
CA ILE A 156 -23.70 36.42 16.48
C ILE A 156 -24.79 37.25 15.80
N ASN A 157 -25.61 36.64 14.93
CA ASN A 157 -26.74 37.30 14.26
C ASN A 157 -26.31 38.57 13.50
N ASN A 158 -25.12 38.54 12.90
CA ASN A 158 -24.65 39.62 12.05
C ASN A 158 -25.12 39.38 10.61
N GLN A 159 -25.61 40.42 9.93
CA GLN A 159 -25.98 40.29 8.52
C GLN A 159 -24.74 40.19 7.60
N GLY A 160 -23.59 40.62 8.11
CA GLY A 160 -22.27 40.44 7.52
C GLY A 160 -21.53 39.23 8.10
N ASN A 161 -20.20 39.30 8.19
CA ASN A 161 -19.37 38.24 8.76
C ASN A 161 -19.39 38.26 10.31
N GLY A 162 -18.96 37.18 10.96
CA GLY A 162 -18.72 37.18 12.41
C GLY A 162 -17.49 38.02 12.77
N ILE A 163 -16.32 37.57 12.31
CA ILE A 163 -15.04 38.28 12.45
C ILE A 163 -14.37 38.35 11.09
N TYR A 164 -13.86 39.53 10.73
CA TYR A 164 -13.21 39.79 9.46
C TYR A 164 -11.84 40.44 9.63
N LEU A 165 -10.82 39.85 9.04
CA LEU A 165 -9.46 40.37 8.94
C LEU A 165 -9.18 40.68 7.47
N PHE A 166 -8.79 41.92 7.20
CA PHE A 166 -8.33 42.36 5.89
C PHE A 166 -6.95 42.99 6.02
N ASN A 167 -5.97 42.49 5.28
CA ASN A 167 -4.57 42.94 5.34
C ASN A 167 -4.06 43.03 6.79
N SER A 168 -4.42 42.04 7.62
CA SER A 168 -4.11 42.05 9.05
C SER A 168 -3.31 40.82 9.45
N ASP A 169 -2.14 41.05 10.04
CA ASP A 169 -1.16 40.00 10.32
C ASP A 169 -1.00 39.75 11.82
N PHE A 170 -0.43 38.59 12.18
CA PHE A 170 -0.02 38.29 13.56
C PHE A 170 -1.16 38.45 14.57
N THR A 171 -2.38 38.12 14.16
CA THR A 171 -3.58 38.17 15.00
C THR A 171 -3.93 36.77 15.51
N ILE A 172 -4.27 36.68 16.79
CA ILE A 172 -4.73 35.44 17.43
C ILE A 172 -6.25 35.54 17.62
N LEU A 173 -7.00 34.59 17.09
CA LEU A 173 -8.42 34.40 17.31
C LEU A 173 -8.61 33.13 18.14
N SER A 174 -8.86 33.28 19.44
CA SER A 174 -9.01 32.15 20.35
C SER A 174 -10.38 32.10 21.03
N LEU A 175 -10.98 30.91 21.12
CA LEU A 175 -12.21 30.68 21.92
C LEU A 175 -13.42 31.55 21.51
N ASN A 176 -13.40 32.17 20.33
CA ASN A 176 -14.51 33.01 19.89
C ASN A 176 -15.68 32.16 19.38
N ASN A 177 -16.88 32.70 19.50
CA ASN A 177 -18.09 32.17 18.92
C ASN A 177 -18.55 33.07 17.76
N ALA A 178 -18.34 32.63 16.52
CA ALA A 178 -18.73 33.34 15.30
C ALA A 178 -19.84 32.58 14.57
N SER A 179 -21.08 32.74 15.05
CA SER A 179 -22.19 31.86 14.68
C SER A 179 -23.44 32.59 14.24
N ASN A 180 -24.35 31.90 13.53
CA ASN A 180 -25.61 32.49 13.04
C ASN A 180 -25.41 33.80 12.29
N ASN A 181 -24.35 33.92 11.49
CA ASN A 181 -24.11 35.11 10.66
C ASN A 181 -24.59 34.85 9.22
N ASP A 182 -25.12 35.87 8.56
CA ASP A 182 -25.65 35.75 7.19
C ASP A 182 -24.55 35.69 6.11
N HIS A 183 -23.28 35.80 6.51
CA HIS A 183 -22.12 35.53 5.66
C HIS A 183 -21.21 34.47 6.31
N ARG A 184 -19.90 34.72 6.39
CA ARG A 184 -18.92 33.79 6.93
C ARG A 184 -18.83 33.94 8.43
N GLY A 185 -18.42 32.88 9.12
CA GLY A 185 -18.08 32.96 10.53
C GLY A 185 -16.80 33.77 10.74
N LEU A 186 -15.67 33.22 10.29
CA LEU A 186 -14.34 33.84 10.37
C LEU A 186 -13.79 34.01 8.95
N TYR A 187 -13.33 35.21 8.61
CA TYR A 187 -12.80 35.50 7.28
C TYR A 187 -11.47 36.24 7.34
N LEU A 188 -10.43 35.65 6.76
CA LEU A 188 -9.10 36.21 6.60
C LEU A 188 -8.88 36.48 5.11
N ASP A 189 -8.69 37.74 4.73
CA ASP A 189 -8.64 38.19 3.33
C ASP A 189 -7.45 39.14 3.08
N GLN A 190 -7.00 39.17 1.83
CA GLN A 190 -6.02 40.11 1.26
C GLN A 190 -4.78 40.32 2.14
N ASN A 191 -3.84 39.39 2.10
CA ASN A 191 -2.59 39.44 2.86
C ASN A 191 -2.83 39.52 4.37
N SER A 192 -3.81 38.77 4.88
CA SER A 192 -3.94 38.56 6.32
C SER A 192 -3.12 37.34 6.72
N ASN A 193 -1.83 37.55 6.96
CA ASN A 193 -0.85 36.48 7.05
C ASN A 193 -0.41 36.20 8.49
N ASN A 194 0.17 35.03 8.73
CA ASN A 194 0.76 34.71 10.05
C ASN A 194 -0.24 34.83 11.21
N ASN A 195 -1.53 34.55 10.96
CA ASN A 195 -2.57 34.56 11.99
C ASN A 195 -2.79 33.17 12.58
N THR A 196 -3.27 33.12 13.81
CA THR A 196 -3.63 31.88 14.51
C THR A 196 -5.11 31.89 14.85
N VAL A 197 -5.88 31.00 14.23
CA VAL A 197 -7.31 30.79 14.46
C VAL A 197 -7.47 29.50 15.23
N GLN A 198 -7.67 29.58 16.56
CA GLN A 198 -7.65 28.40 17.42
C GLN A 198 -8.86 28.24 18.35
N ASN A 199 -9.35 27.01 18.51
CA ASN A 199 -10.40 26.65 19.49
C ASN A 199 -11.68 27.51 19.40
N ASN A 200 -12.04 27.98 18.20
CA ASN A 200 -13.25 28.78 17.99
C ASN A 200 -14.46 27.89 17.70
N TYR A 201 -15.65 28.40 18.02
CA TYR A 201 -16.96 27.84 17.67
C TYR A 201 -17.55 28.59 16.48
N VAL A 202 -17.74 27.92 15.36
CA VAL A 202 -18.15 28.54 14.10
C VAL A 202 -19.30 27.76 13.49
N MET A 203 -20.54 28.20 13.77
CA MET A 203 -21.73 27.40 13.44
C MET A 203 -22.90 28.20 12.85
N TYR A 204 -23.72 27.52 12.05
CA TYR A 204 -24.96 28.09 11.50
C TYR A 204 -24.76 29.36 10.67
N ASN A 205 -23.59 29.52 10.04
CA ASN A 205 -23.34 30.63 9.13
C ASN A 205 -23.88 30.32 7.73
N LYS A 206 -24.38 31.34 7.02
CA LYS A 206 -25.02 31.17 5.71
C LYS A 206 -24.08 30.92 4.54
N LEU A 207 -22.78 31.11 4.74
CA LEU A 207 -21.74 30.78 3.77
C LEU A 207 -20.71 29.87 4.46
N THR A 208 -19.42 30.06 4.16
CA THR A 208 -18.32 29.29 4.75
C THR A 208 -18.18 29.53 6.25
N GLY A 209 -17.83 28.50 7.01
CA GLY A 209 -17.45 28.64 8.41
C GLY A 209 -16.20 29.51 8.57
N ILE A 210 -15.03 28.96 8.19
CA ILE A 210 -13.73 29.65 8.22
C ILE A 210 -13.20 29.76 6.79
N GLN A 211 -12.88 30.98 6.34
CA GLN A 211 -12.30 31.19 5.02
C GLN A 211 -10.97 31.95 5.08
N LEU A 212 -9.97 31.44 4.35
CA LEU A 212 -8.71 32.09 4.03
C LEU A 212 -8.70 32.39 2.54
N TYR A 213 -8.54 33.66 2.17
CA TYR A 213 -8.48 34.11 0.79
C TYR A 213 -7.28 35.03 0.60
N SER A 214 -6.37 34.68 -0.32
CA SER A 214 -5.12 35.41 -0.53
C SER A 214 -4.38 35.70 0.78
N SER A 215 -4.33 34.70 1.68
CA SER A 215 -3.86 34.85 3.06
C SER A 215 -2.95 33.68 3.45
N TYR A 216 -1.68 33.97 3.68
CA TYR A 216 -0.59 32.99 3.72
C TYR A 216 -0.12 32.69 5.14
N GLU A 217 0.53 31.53 5.33
CA GLU A 217 1.24 31.20 6.57
C GLU A 217 0.35 31.24 7.83
N ASN A 218 -0.93 30.87 7.69
CA ASN A 218 -1.89 30.90 8.78
C ASN A 218 -1.99 29.53 9.48
N ILE A 219 -2.31 29.54 10.78
CA ILE A 219 -2.59 28.33 11.55
C ILE A 219 -4.08 28.31 11.91
N VAL A 220 -4.78 27.24 11.54
CA VAL A 220 -6.19 27.01 11.89
C VAL A 220 -6.26 25.73 12.72
N GLU A 221 -6.41 25.85 14.05
CA GLU A 221 -6.21 24.73 14.98
C GLU A 221 -7.39 24.48 15.93
N GLY A 222 -7.83 23.24 16.08
CA GLY A 222 -8.75 22.87 17.17
C GLY A 222 -10.12 23.53 17.11
N ASN A 223 -10.53 24.08 15.96
CA ASN A 223 -11.83 24.76 15.83
C ASN A 223 -12.96 23.75 15.65
N ILE A 224 -14.14 24.10 16.18
CA ILE A 224 -15.39 23.36 15.96
C ILE A 224 -16.21 24.14 14.93
N VAL A 225 -16.32 23.58 13.73
CA VAL A 225 -16.98 24.18 12.57
C VAL A 225 -18.17 23.30 12.19
N GLN A 226 -19.39 23.73 12.48
CA GLN A 226 -20.56 22.85 12.34
C GLN A 226 -21.77 23.52 11.71
N GLU A 227 -22.54 22.76 10.93
CA GLU A 227 -23.85 23.20 10.41
C GLU A 227 -23.81 24.56 9.70
N ASN A 228 -22.74 24.83 8.93
CA ASN A 228 -22.67 26.02 8.08
C ASN A 228 -23.27 25.68 6.71
N ASP A 229 -24.08 26.58 6.14
CA ASP A 229 -24.81 26.32 4.88
C ASP A 229 -23.85 26.14 3.67
N GLY A 230 -22.62 26.66 3.75
CA GLY A 230 -21.57 26.49 2.74
C GLY A 230 -20.48 25.49 3.15
N ASP A 231 -19.24 25.76 2.74
CA ASP A 231 -18.09 24.93 3.10
C ASP A 231 -17.72 25.11 4.59
N GLY A 232 -17.12 24.09 5.23
CA GLY A 232 -16.62 24.20 6.60
C GLY A 232 -15.41 25.13 6.67
N ILE A 233 -14.28 24.68 6.12
CA ILE A 233 -13.02 25.43 6.03
C ILE A 233 -12.62 25.55 4.56
N PHE A 234 -12.36 26.76 4.08
CA PHE A 234 -12.05 27.02 2.66
C PHE A 234 -10.78 27.87 2.51
N LEU A 235 -9.82 27.37 1.73
CA LEU A 235 -8.60 28.07 1.34
C LEU A 235 -8.60 28.35 -0.16
N GLN A 236 -8.25 29.57 -0.53
CA GLN A 236 -8.04 29.96 -1.92
C GLN A 236 -6.93 30.99 -2.07
N PHE A 237 -6.03 30.81 -3.04
CA PHE A 237 -4.80 31.58 -3.21
C PHE A 237 -4.00 31.73 -1.89
N SER A 238 -4.01 30.71 -1.03
CA SER A 238 -3.58 30.81 0.37
C SER A 238 -2.58 29.71 0.69
N ASP A 239 -1.31 30.00 0.49
CA ASP A 239 -0.20 29.05 0.63
C ASP A 239 0.29 28.89 2.07
N SER A 240 1.04 27.80 2.28
CA SER A 240 1.90 27.57 3.46
C SER A 240 1.18 27.64 4.81
N SER A 241 -0.11 27.36 4.83
CA SER A 241 -0.97 27.33 6.02
C SER A 241 -1.10 25.92 6.61
N GLU A 242 -1.31 25.85 7.92
CA GLU A 242 -1.46 24.59 8.66
C GLU A 242 -2.85 24.48 9.31
N ILE A 243 -3.58 23.44 8.96
CA ILE A 243 -4.96 23.19 9.38
C ILE A 243 -4.94 21.92 10.23
N ILE A 244 -5.11 22.08 11.54
CA ILE A 244 -4.72 21.06 12.52
C ILE A 244 -5.87 20.76 13.48
N SER A 245 -6.21 19.48 13.67
CA SER A 245 -7.13 19.04 14.73
C SER A 245 -8.50 19.74 14.74
N ASN A 246 -8.98 20.23 13.60
CA ASN A 246 -10.29 20.84 13.51
C ASN A 246 -11.37 19.76 13.44
N THR A 247 -12.52 20.03 14.05
CA THR A 247 -13.72 19.21 13.91
C THR A 247 -14.69 19.94 12.98
N VAL A 248 -14.93 19.36 11.81
CA VAL A 248 -15.86 19.86 10.79
C VAL A 248 -17.02 18.88 10.65
N TYR A 249 -18.24 19.35 10.88
CA TYR A 249 -19.43 18.49 10.94
C TYR A 249 -20.61 19.13 10.20
N LYS A 250 -21.32 18.36 9.37
CA LYS A 250 -22.56 18.82 8.71
C LYS A 250 -22.40 20.11 7.90
N SER A 251 -21.37 20.19 7.07
CA SER A 251 -21.25 21.29 6.11
C SER A 251 -22.28 21.15 4.98
N GLY A 252 -23.00 22.23 4.67
CA GLY A 252 -24.00 22.31 3.60
C GLY A 252 -23.41 22.28 2.19
N ALA A 253 -22.09 22.26 2.08
CA ALA A 253 -21.35 21.91 0.87
C ALA A 253 -20.20 20.92 1.20
N ARG A 254 -18.93 21.35 1.10
CA ARG A 254 -17.76 20.50 1.41
C ARG A 254 -17.24 20.75 2.82
N GLY A 255 -16.61 19.77 3.44
CA GLY A 255 -16.03 19.91 4.77
C GLY A 255 -14.82 20.85 4.77
N ILE A 256 -13.70 20.39 4.21
CA ILE A 256 -12.46 21.17 4.05
C ILE A 256 -12.07 21.25 2.58
N VAL A 257 -11.69 22.44 2.12
CA VAL A 257 -11.35 22.71 0.72
C VAL A 257 -10.02 23.45 0.61
N ASN A 258 -9.14 22.91 -0.23
CA ASN A 258 -7.95 23.59 -0.72
C ASN A 258 -8.07 23.81 -2.23
N TYR A 259 -8.07 25.07 -2.66
CA TYR A 259 -8.48 25.43 -4.02
C TYR A 259 -7.56 26.49 -4.64
N GLN A 260 -7.22 26.32 -5.91
CA GLN A 260 -6.54 27.30 -6.78
C GLN A 260 -5.29 27.96 -6.17
N ASN A 261 -4.12 27.43 -6.52
CA ASN A 261 -2.81 27.96 -6.13
C ASN A 261 -2.76 28.25 -4.63
N SER A 262 -3.19 27.26 -3.84
CA SER A 262 -3.12 27.28 -2.37
C SER A 262 -2.18 26.14 -1.98
N ASP A 263 -0.92 26.38 -2.27
CA ASP A 263 0.13 25.35 -2.33
C ASP A 263 0.86 25.25 -1.00
N ASN A 264 1.59 24.16 -0.80
CA ASN A 264 2.40 23.94 0.41
C ASN A 264 1.59 23.92 1.72
N ASN A 265 0.27 23.68 1.64
CA ASN A 265 -0.61 23.58 2.81
C ASN A 265 -0.54 22.19 3.45
N LYS A 266 -0.75 22.16 4.77
CA LYS A 266 -0.71 20.94 5.59
C LYS A 266 -2.00 20.76 6.37
N TYR A 267 -2.51 19.54 6.36
CA TYR A 267 -3.75 19.16 7.00
C TYR A 267 -3.52 17.98 7.92
N TYR A 268 -3.55 18.23 9.23
CA TYR A 268 -3.15 17.26 10.24
C TYR A 268 -4.28 16.95 11.21
N TYR A 269 -4.62 15.67 11.33
CA TYR A 269 -5.53 15.18 12.38
C TYR A 269 -6.90 15.87 12.42
N ASN A 270 -7.39 16.36 11.28
CA ASN A 270 -8.72 16.96 11.22
C ASN A 270 -9.77 15.85 11.15
N ASN A 271 -10.90 16.07 11.82
CA ASN A 271 -12.07 15.21 11.78
C ASN A 271 -13.14 15.87 10.92
N VAL A 272 -13.56 15.24 9.83
CA VAL A 272 -14.49 15.78 8.84
C VAL A 272 -15.63 14.79 8.58
N THR A 273 -16.85 15.20 8.92
CA THR A 273 -17.99 14.28 9.00
C THR A 273 -19.28 14.87 8.44
N ASP A 274 -20.07 14.01 7.77
CA ASP A 274 -21.44 14.30 7.32
C ASP A 274 -21.58 15.57 6.45
N SER A 275 -20.59 15.84 5.58
CA SER A 275 -20.71 16.91 4.60
C SER A 275 -21.63 16.48 3.46
N THR A 276 -22.53 17.38 3.02
CA THR A 276 -23.50 17.08 1.96
C THR A 276 -22.87 16.85 0.57
N SER A 277 -21.58 17.16 0.42
CA SER A 277 -20.75 16.89 -0.75
C SER A 277 -19.47 16.16 -0.32
N HIS A 278 -18.29 16.65 -0.69
CA HIS A 278 -17.02 16.03 -0.33
C HIS A 278 -16.63 16.35 1.12
N GLY A 279 -16.09 15.39 1.86
CA GLY A 279 -15.45 15.65 3.14
C GLY A 279 -14.26 16.57 2.94
N PHE A 280 -13.35 16.15 2.06
CA PHE A 280 -12.14 16.90 1.75
C PHE A 280 -11.99 17.10 0.23
N GLN A 281 -11.66 18.32 -0.22
CA GLN A 281 -11.33 18.58 -1.63
C GLN A 281 -9.99 19.28 -1.80
N ILE A 282 -9.19 18.80 -2.78
CA ILE A 282 -7.96 19.43 -3.26
C ILE A 282 -8.09 19.64 -4.77
N PHE A 283 -7.96 20.88 -5.23
CA PHE A 283 -8.14 21.21 -6.64
C PHE A 283 -7.25 22.37 -7.12
N LEU A 284 -6.51 22.15 -8.20
CA LEU A 284 -5.55 23.12 -8.74
C LEU A 284 -4.54 23.56 -7.66
N CYS A 285 -3.93 22.59 -6.98
CA CYS A 285 -2.94 22.84 -5.93
C CYS A 285 -1.76 21.87 -6.04
N GLU A 286 -0.64 22.28 -5.45
CA GLU A 286 0.61 21.51 -5.43
C GLU A 286 1.17 21.40 -4.01
N ASN A 287 1.96 20.35 -3.76
CA ASN A 287 2.74 20.18 -2.53
C ASN A 287 1.88 20.13 -1.25
N ILE A 288 0.77 19.39 -1.31
CA ILE A 288 -0.17 19.29 -0.18
C ILE A 288 0.11 18.03 0.64
N THR A 289 0.06 18.15 1.98
CA THR A 289 0.15 16.99 2.88
C THR A 289 -1.11 16.84 3.72
N LEU A 290 -1.76 15.68 3.62
CA LEU A 290 -2.85 15.20 4.47
C LEU A 290 -2.30 14.07 5.33
N LEU A 291 -2.13 14.31 6.63
CA LEU A 291 -1.63 13.31 7.58
C LEU A 291 -2.60 13.08 8.73
N GLY A 292 -2.99 11.82 8.94
CA GLY A 292 -3.73 11.43 10.14
C GLY A 292 -5.16 11.96 10.22
N ASN A 293 -5.76 12.39 9.10
CA ASN A 293 -7.11 12.93 9.09
C ASN A 293 -8.16 11.81 9.11
N ASP A 294 -9.30 12.17 9.65
CA ASP A 294 -10.43 11.34 10.00
C ASP A 294 -11.62 11.82 9.15
N ILE A 295 -12.05 11.05 8.14
CA ILE A 295 -13.00 11.50 7.11
C ILE A 295 -14.14 10.48 6.95
N TYR A 296 -15.34 10.81 7.44
CA TYR A 296 -16.45 9.86 7.57
C TYR A 296 -17.79 10.37 7.03
N GLU A 297 -18.62 9.46 6.50
CA GLU A 297 -20.03 9.73 6.16
C GLU A 297 -20.24 10.90 5.19
N ASN A 298 -19.31 11.16 4.27
CA ASN A 298 -19.46 12.17 3.23
C ASN A 298 -19.84 11.53 1.88
N VAL A 299 -20.23 12.33 0.88
CA VAL A 299 -20.44 11.80 -0.48
C VAL A 299 -19.14 11.25 -1.03
N ASN A 300 -18.10 12.08 -1.16
CA ASN A 300 -16.75 11.56 -1.37
C ASN A 300 -15.94 11.87 -0.13
N GLY A 301 -15.21 10.89 0.40
CA GLY A 301 -14.29 11.16 1.51
C GLY A 301 -13.24 12.19 1.10
N LEU A 302 -12.43 11.83 0.11
CA LEU A 302 -11.42 12.72 -0.47
C LEU A 302 -11.66 12.89 -1.97
N ASN A 303 -11.70 14.14 -2.44
CA ASN A 303 -11.80 14.49 -3.85
C ASN A 303 -10.54 15.23 -4.32
N LEU A 304 -9.87 14.71 -5.36
CA LEU A 304 -8.63 15.22 -5.92
C LEU A 304 -8.82 15.52 -7.40
N ALA A 305 -8.39 16.69 -7.86
CA ALA A 305 -8.38 16.99 -9.29
C ALA A 305 -7.34 18.04 -9.68
N GLN A 306 -6.72 17.88 -10.85
CA GLN A 306 -5.75 18.84 -11.41
C GLN A 306 -4.69 19.29 -10.42
N SER A 307 -4.08 18.35 -9.71
CA SER A 307 -3.18 18.63 -8.57
C SER A 307 -2.02 17.65 -8.59
N GLU A 308 -0.85 18.11 -8.13
CA GLU A 308 0.38 17.31 -8.15
C GLU A 308 1.13 17.37 -6.80
N ASN A 309 2.04 16.42 -6.61
CA ASN A 309 2.91 16.37 -5.43
C ASN A 309 2.11 16.29 -4.11
N LEU A 310 1.12 15.40 -4.07
CA LEU A 310 0.25 15.23 -2.90
C LEU A 310 0.73 14.06 -2.02
N LYS A 311 0.69 14.27 -0.70
CA LYS A 311 1.00 13.24 0.29
C LYS A 311 -0.23 12.94 1.14
N ILE A 312 -0.81 11.77 0.95
CA ILE A 312 -2.01 11.31 1.65
C ILE A 312 -1.55 10.16 2.54
N LEU A 313 -1.29 10.48 3.80
CA LEU A 313 -0.55 9.64 4.73
C LEU A 313 -1.41 9.29 5.95
N SER A 314 -1.58 8.01 6.26
CA SER A 314 -2.18 7.56 7.53
C SER A 314 -3.57 8.16 7.82
N ASN A 315 -4.37 8.42 6.78
CA ASN A 315 -5.73 8.93 6.95
C ASN A 315 -6.71 7.76 7.09
N SER A 316 -7.78 7.99 7.85
CA SER A 316 -8.93 7.12 7.97
C SER A 316 -10.08 7.69 7.14
N ILE A 317 -10.51 6.98 6.10
CA ILE A 317 -11.53 7.40 5.14
C ILE A 317 -12.60 6.31 5.09
N VAL A 318 -13.69 6.49 5.84
CA VAL A 318 -14.60 5.38 6.16
C VAL A 318 -16.07 5.77 5.97
N GLU A 319 -16.92 4.84 5.54
CA GLU A 319 -18.38 5.04 5.42
C GLU A 319 -18.79 6.20 4.49
N ASN A 320 -17.99 6.51 3.47
CA ASN A 320 -18.32 7.53 2.47
C ASN A 320 -19.10 6.91 1.29
N ILE A 321 -19.72 7.71 0.41
CA ILE A 321 -20.32 7.12 -0.81
C ILE A 321 -19.21 6.56 -1.70
N VAL A 322 -18.18 7.35 -1.98
CA VAL A 322 -16.89 6.92 -2.55
C VAL A 322 -15.78 7.30 -1.57
N GLY A 323 -14.82 6.40 -1.32
CA GLY A 323 -13.74 6.67 -0.38
C GLY A 323 -12.84 7.80 -0.87
N ILE A 324 -12.12 7.54 -1.97
CA ILE A 324 -11.26 8.53 -2.65
C ILE A 324 -11.66 8.61 -4.12
N LEU A 325 -11.88 9.84 -4.59
CA LEU A 325 -12.13 10.15 -5.99
C LEU A 325 -11.02 11.05 -6.55
N GLY A 326 -10.34 10.59 -7.60
CA GLY A 326 -9.33 11.32 -8.34
C GLY A 326 -9.73 11.58 -9.80
N MET A 327 -9.77 12.84 -10.22
CA MET A 327 -10.20 13.22 -11.57
C MET A 327 -9.20 14.12 -12.30
N THR A 328 -8.61 13.59 -13.37
CA THR A 328 -7.83 14.30 -14.41
C THR A 328 -6.60 15.08 -13.94
N PHE A 329 -5.49 14.91 -14.67
CA PHE A 329 -4.25 15.67 -14.46
C PHE A 329 -3.74 15.56 -13.02
N LEU A 330 -3.63 14.33 -12.53
CA LEU A 330 -2.99 14.02 -11.26
C LEU A 330 -1.58 13.50 -11.51
N ASP A 331 -0.60 13.94 -10.74
CA ASP A 331 0.78 13.47 -10.87
C ASP A 331 1.48 13.43 -9.52
N SER A 332 2.39 12.46 -9.34
CA SER A 332 3.27 12.40 -8.18
C SER A 332 2.51 12.38 -6.83
N ILE A 333 1.48 11.53 -6.73
CA ILE A 333 0.68 11.35 -5.52
C ILE A 333 1.16 10.12 -4.74
N GLN A 334 1.35 10.30 -3.44
CA GLN A 334 1.68 9.23 -2.51
C GLN A 334 0.49 8.92 -1.60
N PHE A 335 -0.11 7.74 -1.77
CA PHE A 335 -1.09 7.16 -0.86
C PHE A 335 -0.38 6.14 0.04
N TYR A 336 -0.11 6.53 1.29
CA TYR A 336 0.67 5.70 2.21
C TYR A 336 -0.07 5.42 3.52
N ASN A 337 -0.19 4.15 3.90
CA ASN A 337 -0.73 3.71 5.19
C ASN A 337 -2.15 4.22 5.49
N ASN A 338 -2.97 4.47 4.47
CA ASN A 338 -4.35 4.91 4.69
C ASN A 338 -5.28 3.72 4.91
N THR A 339 -6.34 3.95 5.69
CA THR A 339 -7.46 3.03 5.84
C THR A 339 -8.63 3.56 5.02
N ILE A 340 -9.10 2.79 4.05
CA ILE A 340 -10.25 3.11 3.20
C ILE A 340 -11.26 1.98 3.32
N SER A 341 -12.40 2.21 3.96
CA SER A 341 -13.33 1.11 4.23
C SER A 341 -14.79 1.49 4.27
N TYR A 342 -15.64 0.49 4.01
CA TYR A 342 -17.10 0.62 4.09
C TYR A 342 -17.70 1.71 3.21
N SER A 343 -17.00 2.11 2.14
CA SER A 343 -17.58 3.03 1.17
C SER A 343 -18.67 2.34 0.36
N SER A 344 -19.76 3.03 0.04
CA SER A 344 -20.87 2.39 -0.68
C SER A 344 -20.54 2.05 -2.14
N GLY A 345 -19.61 2.78 -2.77
CA GLY A 345 -19.04 2.55 -4.09
C GLY A 345 -17.55 2.18 -4.00
N ASP A 346 -16.76 2.55 -5.02
CA ASP A 346 -15.32 2.26 -5.04
C ASP A 346 -14.62 2.75 -3.77
N GLY A 347 -13.67 1.96 -3.27
CA GLY A 347 -12.78 2.42 -2.21
C GLY A 347 -11.93 3.58 -2.70
N ILE A 348 -11.21 3.35 -3.80
CA ILE A 348 -10.41 4.36 -4.48
C ILE A 348 -10.69 4.28 -5.98
N TYR A 349 -11.18 5.38 -6.55
CA TYR A 349 -11.28 5.56 -8.00
C TYR A 349 -10.38 6.71 -8.45
N ILE A 350 -9.44 6.47 -9.35
CA ILE A 350 -8.59 7.52 -9.92
C ILE A 350 -8.53 7.43 -11.43
N SER A 351 -8.67 8.58 -12.09
CA SER A 351 -8.56 8.70 -13.55
C SER A 351 -7.47 9.68 -13.98
N LYS A 352 -6.64 9.26 -14.96
CA LYS A 352 -5.56 10.06 -15.57
C LYS A 352 -4.55 10.57 -14.57
N MET A 353 -3.93 9.63 -13.86
CA MET A 353 -2.87 9.85 -12.88
C MET A 353 -1.54 9.26 -13.36
N ASN A 354 -0.45 9.99 -13.13
CA ASN A 354 0.91 9.55 -13.47
C ASN A 354 1.83 9.53 -12.23
N HIS A 355 2.93 8.76 -12.29
CA HIS A 355 4.04 8.76 -11.33
C HIS A 355 3.64 8.64 -9.85
N SER A 356 2.60 7.87 -9.54
CA SER A 356 1.98 7.86 -8.22
C SER A 356 2.05 6.48 -7.57
N SER A 357 2.01 6.43 -6.24
CA SER A 357 2.13 5.19 -5.47
C SER A 357 1.00 4.96 -4.47
N PHE A 358 0.61 3.69 -4.36
CA PHE A 358 -0.29 3.15 -3.34
C PHE A 358 0.48 2.14 -2.53
N GLU A 359 0.86 2.51 -1.31
CA GLU A 359 1.75 1.73 -0.46
C GLU A 359 1.18 1.52 0.94
N ASN A 360 1.17 0.28 1.43
CA ASN A 360 0.75 -0.06 2.80
C ASN A 360 -0.70 0.34 3.14
N ASN A 361 -1.58 0.51 2.16
CA ASN A 361 -2.97 0.89 2.43
C ASN A 361 -3.81 -0.34 2.78
N TYR A 362 -4.81 -0.11 3.62
CA TYR A 362 -5.82 -1.09 4.00
C TYR A 362 -7.16 -0.70 3.34
N ILE A 363 -7.58 -1.48 2.34
CA ILE A 363 -8.77 -1.21 1.53
C ILE A 363 -9.77 -2.35 1.76
N TYR A 364 -10.86 -2.06 2.48
CA TYR A 364 -11.73 -3.09 3.04
C TYR A 364 -13.22 -2.84 2.86
N ARG A 365 -13.96 -3.83 2.35
CA ARG A 365 -15.44 -3.80 2.29
C ARG A 365 -16.03 -2.56 1.64
N ASN A 366 -15.41 -2.06 0.58
CA ASN A 366 -16.02 -1.01 -0.25
C ASN A 366 -16.89 -1.65 -1.33
N GLY A 367 -17.96 -0.99 -1.76
CA GLY A 367 -18.78 -1.44 -2.90
C GLY A 367 -19.62 -2.69 -2.68
N VAL A 368 -19.71 -3.20 -1.45
CA VAL A 368 -20.35 -4.50 -1.16
C VAL A 368 -21.82 -4.50 -1.59
N GLY A 369 -22.18 -5.48 -2.42
CA GLY A 369 -23.55 -5.66 -2.93
C GLY A 369 -23.87 -4.91 -4.23
N ILE A 370 -22.95 -4.08 -4.74
CA ILE A 370 -23.09 -3.39 -6.04
C ILE A 370 -21.90 -3.57 -6.99
N LEU A 371 -20.94 -4.44 -6.64
CA LEU A 371 -19.79 -4.83 -7.47
C LEU A 371 -18.79 -3.69 -7.78
N GLU A 372 -18.62 -2.73 -6.87
CA GLU A 372 -17.61 -1.67 -7.01
C GLU A 372 -16.29 -2.08 -6.35
N ASN A 373 -15.17 -1.57 -6.87
CA ASN A 373 -13.83 -2.11 -6.67
C ASN A 373 -13.16 -1.60 -5.39
N GLY A 374 -12.11 -2.31 -4.96
CA GLY A 374 -11.19 -1.82 -3.94
C GLY A 374 -10.38 -0.62 -4.46
N LEU A 375 -9.58 -0.87 -5.49
CA LEU A 375 -8.74 0.14 -6.17
C LEU A 375 -8.97 0.10 -7.68
N TYR A 376 -9.57 1.16 -8.23
CA TYR A 376 -9.80 1.31 -9.65
C TYR A 376 -9.00 2.48 -10.23
N LEU A 377 -8.06 2.15 -11.13
CA LEU A 377 -7.29 3.11 -11.92
C LEU A 377 -7.70 3.08 -13.40
N TYR A 378 -8.08 4.25 -13.92
CA TYR A 378 -8.52 4.46 -15.29
C TYR A 378 -7.56 5.39 -16.04
N ASN A 379 -6.99 4.94 -17.16
CA ASN A 379 -6.09 5.71 -18.00
C ASN A 379 -4.91 6.33 -17.22
N CYS A 380 -4.30 5.55 -16.32
CA CYS A 380 -3.18 5.96 -15.47
C CYS A 380 -1.87 5.33 -15.97
N GLU A 381 -0.72 5.94 -15.66
CA GLU A 381 0.58 5.41 -16.08
C GLU A 381 1.67 5.55 -15.00
N TYR A 382 2.71 4.73 -15.11
CA TYR A 382 3.93 4.82 -14.28
C TYR A 382 3.65 4.78 -12.77
N GLY A 383 2.77 3.89 -12.32
CA GLY A 383 2.38 3.79 -10.92
C GLY A 383 2.96 2.58 -10.17
N ILE A 384 2.94 2.66 -8.85
CA ILE A 384 3.34 1.57 -7.95
C ILE A 384 2.17 1.20 -7.07
N ILE A 385 1.85 -0.10 -6.97
CA ILE A 385 0.87 -0.63 -6.02
C ILE A 385 1.58 -1.68 -5.19
N HIS A 386 2.00 -1.33 -3.98
CA HIS A 386 2.92 -2.14 -3.18
C HIS A 386 2.45 -2.39 -1.75
N ASN A 387 2.49 -3.65 -1.32
CA ASN A 387 2.24 -4.03 0.07
C ASN A 387 0.90 -3.55 0.64
N ASN A 388 -0.16 -3.53 -0.18
CA ASN A 388 -1.51 -3.18 0.27
C ASN A 388 -2.28 -4.43 0.67
N SER A 389 -3.20 -4.29 1.63
CA SER A 389 -4.20 -5.30 1.97
C SER A 389 -5.55 -4.86 1.38
N ILE A 390 -6.05 -5.60 0.40
CA ILE A 390 -7.25 -5.28 -0.37
C ILE A 390 -8.24 -6.45 -0.24
N LEU A 391 -9.21 -6.29 0.66
CA LEU A 391 -9.96 -7.43 1.19
C LEU A 391 -11.48 -7.18 1.13
N GLU A 392 -12.23 -8.21 0.77
CA GLU A 392 -13.70 -8.25 0.86
C GLU A 392 -14.42 -7.07 0.15
N ASN A 393 -13.85 -6.48 -0.91
CA ASN A 393 -14.54 -5.44 -1.68
C ASN A 393 -15.59 -6.07 -2.61
N GLY A 394 -16.59 -5.28 -3.00
CA GLY A 394 -17.74 -5.77 -3.76
C GLY A 394 -17.42 -6.23 -5.18
N GLY A 395 -16.50 -5.53 -5.86
CA GLY A 395 -16.02 -5.81 -7.21
C GLY A 395 -14.63 -6.42 -7.20
N ASP A 396 -13.77 -5.96 -8.10
CA ASP A 396 -12.38 -6.42 -8.15
C ASP A 396 -11.57 -5.88 -6.96
N GLY A 397 -10.50 -6.58 -6.60
CA GLY A 397 -9.50 -6.03 -5.69
C GLY A 397 -8.78 -4.84 -6.32
N ILE A 398 -8.11 -5.08 -7.44
CA ILE A 398 -7.39 -4.05 -8.22
C ILE A 398 -7.86 -4.10 -9.67
N THR A 399 -8.28 -2.95 -10.21
CA THR A 399 -8.64 -2.78 -11.62
C THR A 399 -7.73 -1.75 -12.28
N LEU A 400 -7.07 -2.15 -13.37
CA LEU A 400 -6.24 -1.31 -14.25
C LEU A 400 -6.88 -1.25 -15.64
N THR A 401 -7.66 -0.20 -15.90
CA THR A 401 -8.30 0.02 -17.20
C THR A 401 -7.50 1.05 -17.99
N TYR A 402 -7.10 0.71 -19.22
CA TYR A 402 -6.27 1.54 -20.09
C TYR A 402 -5.02 2.08 -19.39
N SER A 403 -4.48 1.30 -18.45
CA SER A 403 -3.46 1.75 -17.52
C SER A 403 -2.21 0.90 -17.67
N SER A 404 -1.07 1.57 -17.89
CA SER A 404 0.16 0.94 -18.36
C SER A 404 1.36 1.26 -17.46
N SER A 405 2.39 0.42 -17.51
CA SER A 405 3.63 0.62 -16.75
C SER A 405 3.45 0.67 -15.23
N PHE A 406 2.55 -0.16 -14.68
CA PHE A 406 2.40 -0.34 -13.24
C PHE A 406 3.29 -1.45 -12.68
N TYR A 407 3.82 -1.24 -11.48
CA TYR A 407 4.46 -2.27 -10.67
C TYR A 407 3.56 -2.66 -9.49
N VAL A 408 2.81 -3.75 -9.65
CA VAL A 408 1.88 -4.32 -8.67
C VAL A 408 2.59 -5.43 -7.91
N SER A 409 2.93 -5.21 -6.63
CA SER A 409 3.74 -6.17 -5.89
C SER A 409 3.48 -6.29 -4.39
N LYS A 410 3.69 -7.49 -3.84
CA LYS A 410 3.54 -7.79 -2.41
C LYS A 410 2.15 -7.46 -1.85
N ASN A 411 1.11 -7.36 -2.67
CA ASN A 411 -0.23 -7.07 -2.18
C ASN A 411 -0.93 -8.37 -1.72
N GLU A 412 -1.74 -8.26 -0.68
CA GLU A 412 -2.68 -9.29 -0.25
C GLU A 412 -4.08 -8.94 -0.76
N ILE A 413 -4.60 -9.75 -1.68
CA ILE A 413 -5.85 -9.50 -2.39
C ILE A 413 -6.79 -10.67 -2.17
N ILE A 414 -7.74 -10.50 -1.24
CA ILE A 414 -8.45 -11.64 -0.65
C ILE A 414 -9.96 -11.42 -0.65
N ASP A 415 -10.70 -12.46 -1.05
CA ASP A 415 -12.15 -12.56 -0.93
C ASP A 415 -12.94 -11.39 -1.56
N ASN A 416 -12.42 -10.76 -2.63
CA ASN A 416 -13.15 -9.72 -3.35
C ASN A 416 -14.25 -10.34 -4.24
N GLY A 417 -15.32 -9.58 -4.48
CA GLY A 417 -16.56 -10.06 -5.08
C GLY A 417 -16.48 -10.36 -6.59
N GLU A 418 -15.38 -9.99 -7.24
CA GLU A 418 -15.09 -10.30 -8.64
C GLU A 418 -13.66 -10.87 -8.78
N HIS A 419 -12.78 -10.26 -9.57
CA HIS A 419 -11.40 -10.72 -9.76
C HIS A 419 -10.47 -10.22 -8.66
N GLY A 420 -9.34 -10.90 -8.43
CA GLY A 420 -8.29 -10.35 -7.59
C GLY A 420 -7.65 -9.13 -8.25
N ILE A 421 -7.06 -9.34 -9.42
CA ILE A 421 -6.48 -8.28 -10.26
C ILE A 421 -7.07 -8.37 -11.66
N TYR A 422 -7.58 -7.26 -12.17
CA TYR A 422 -8.12 -7.15 -13.52
C TYR A 422 -7.42 -6.06 -14.33
N LEU A 423 -6.86 -6.43 -15.48
CA LEU A 423 -6.30 -5.52 -16.47
C LEU A 423 -7.19 -5.52 -17.71
N TYR A 424 -7.64 -4.32 -18.13
CA TYR A 424 -8.50 -4.16 -19.30
C TYR A 424 -7.93 -3.19 -20.33
N GLY A 425 -7.76 -3.64 -21.57
CA GLY A 425 -7.41 -2.85 -22.75
C GLY A 425 -8.52 -2.89 -23.82
N SER A 426 -8.66 -1.83 -24.63
CA SER A 426 -9.66 -1.76 -25.71
C SER A 426 -9.11 -1.22 -27.02
N GLN A 427 -9.56 -1.85 -28.12
CA GLN A 427 -9.33 -1.43 -29.52
C GLN A 427 -9.65 0.05 -29.80
N SER A 428 -10.43 0.70 -28.94
CA SER A 428 -10.84 2.11 -29.10
C SER A 428 -9.78 3.12 -28.62
N GLY A 429 -8.59 2.65 -28.24
CA GLY A 429 -7.39 3.48 -28.08
C GLY A 429 -6.83 3.55 -26.67
N GLY A 430 -7.08 2.54 -25.82
CA GLY A 430 -6.54 2.48 -24.47
C GLY A 430 -5.94 1.11 -24.18
N SER A 431 -4.63 1.06 -23.94
CA SER A 431 -3.90 -0.19 -23.70
C SER A 431 -3.54 -0.34 -22.21
N SER A 432 -3.47 -1.58 -21.72
CA SER A 432 -3.04 -1.91 -20.36
C SER A 432 -1.75 -2.73 -20.40
N ASN A 433 -0.71 -2.15 -20.98
CA ASN A 433 0.52 -2.84 -21.37
C ASN A 433 1.66 -2.55 -20.39
N ASN A 434 2.73 -3.33 -20.49
CA ASN A 434 3.96 -3.17 -19.72
C ASN A 434 3.73 -3.19 -18.20
N ASN A 435 2.69 -3.91 -17.75
CA ASN A 435 2.37 -4.02 -16.33
C ASN A 435 3.12 -5.22 -15.73
N THR A 436 3.73 -5.03 -14.56
CA THR A 436 4.37 -6.09 -13.80
C THR A 436 3.53 -6.43 -12.57
N ILE A 437 3.10 -7.69 -12.49
CA ILE A 437 2.37 -8.26 -11.35
C ILE A 437 3.32 -9.26 -10.69
N ASN A 438 3.94 -8.87 -9.56
CA ASN A 438 5.02 -9.64 -8.96
C ASN A 438 4.87 -9.86 -7.45
N LYS A 439 5.00 -11.11 -6.97
CA LYS A 439 4.96 -11.44 -5.53
C LYS A 439 3.65 -11.06 -4.83
N ASN A 440 2.50 -11.10 -5.50
CA ASN A 440 1.20 -10.87 -4.87
C ASN A 440 0.61 -12.19 -4.35
N LYS A 441 -0.17 -12.09 -3.28
CA LYS A 441 -0.95 -13.19 -2.70
C LYS A 441 -2.42 -12.94 -3.01
N ILE A 442 -3.02 -13.80 -3.83
CA ILE A 442 -4.35 -13.63 -4.41
C ILE A 442 -5.19 -14.85 -4.05
N LEU A 443 -6.17 -14.67 -3.18
CA LEU A 443 -6.86 -15.78 -2.51
C LEU A 443 -8.38 -15.58 -2.49
N GLY A 444 -9.16 -16.61 -2.84
CA GLY A 444 -10.60 -16.65 -2.51
C GLY A 444 -11.50 -15.63 -3.22
N ASN A 445 -11.01 -14.98 -4.29
CA ASN A 445 -11.83 -14.03 -5.05
C ASN A 445 -12.93 -14.79 -5.82
N GLN A 446 -14.10 -14.17 -5.97
CA GLN A 446 -15.29 -14.85 -6.49
C GLN A 446 -15.25 -15.16 -7.99
N LYS A 447 -14.27 -14.59 -8.72
CA LYS A 447 -13.97 -14.93 -10.12
C LYS A 447 -12.51 -15.33 -10.26
N ASN A 448 -11.86 -14.94 -11.36
CA ASN A 448 -10.44 -15.25 -11.61
C ASN A 448 -9.50 -14.57 -10.60
N GLY A 449 -8.36 -15.20 -10.32
CA GLY A 449 -7.32 -14.59 -9.48
C GLY A 449 -6.69 -13.38 -10.18
N ILE A 450 -6.11 -13.62 -11.35
CA ILE A 450 -5.59 -12.56 -12.25
C ILE A 450 -6.32 -12.70 -13.59
N TYR A 451 -6.91 -11.62 -14.08
CA TYR A 451 -7.48 -11.55 -15.41
C TYR A 451 -6.85 -10.43 -16.22
N ILE A 452 -6.30 -10.76 -17.38
CA ILE A 452 -5.83 -9.80 -18.37
C ILE A 452 -6.68 -9.95 -19.62
N TRP A 453 -7.38 -8.89 -19.97
CA TRP A 453 -8.10 -8.80 -21.22
C TRP A 453 -7.61 -7.58 -21.98
N ASN A 454 -6.80 -7.82 -23.00
CA ASN A 454 -6.43 -6.78 -23.95
C ASN A 454 -7.12 -7.05 -25.27
N THR A 455 -7.49 -6.04 -26.05
CA THR A 455 -7.97 -6.28 -27.43
C THR A 455 -7.19 -5.46 -28.44
N ASP A 456 -6.18 -4.73 -27.97
CA ASP A 456 -5.28 -3.96 -28.80
C ASP A 456 -4.32 -4.92 -29.49
N PHE A 457 -4.22 -4.81 -30.82
CA PHE A 457 -3.26 -5.56 -31.65
C PHE A 457 -1.78 -5.14 -31.41
N VAL A 458 -1.48 -4.63 -30.21
CA VAL A 458 -0.18 -4.16 -29.77
C VAL A 458 0.31 -5.12 -28.69
N PRO A 459 1.58 -5.55 -28.73
CA PRO A 459 2.20 -6.35 -27.67
C PRO A 459 1.87 -5.82 -26.29
N SER A 460 1.36 -6.69 -25.42
CA SER A 460 0.97 -6.29 -24.07
C SER A 460 2.17 -6.23 -23.13
N ASP A 461 3.22 -7.01 -23.38
CA ASP A 461 4.48 -7.00 -22.62
C ASP A 461 4.27 -7.07 -21.09
N CYS A 462 3.24 -7.77 -20.61
CA CYS A 462 2.98 -7.89 -19.17
C CYS A 462 3.82 -9.02 -18.56
N ASN A 463 4.26 -8.79 -17.32
CA ASN A 463 5.10 -9.73 -16.57
C ASN A 463 4.38 -10.18 -15.30
N ILE A 464 3.95 -11.43 -15.27
CA ILE A 464 3.27 -12.07 -14.14
C ILE A 464 4.24 -13.04 -13.49
N THR A 465 4.87 -12.62 -12.37
CA THR A 465 5.95 -13.39 -11.76
C THR A 465 5.82 -13.63 -10.26
N ASN A 466 6.22 -14.81 -9.79
CA ASN A 466 6.33 -15.12 -8.36
C ASN A 466 5.03 -14.88 -7.55
N ASN A 467 3.85 -14.94 -8.17
CA ASN A 467 2.58 -14.75 -7.47
C ASN A 467 2.07 -16.07 -6.89
N ILE A 468 1.33 -15.98 -5.79
CA ILE A 468 0.60 -17.09 -5.19
C ILE A 468 -0.88 -16.85 -5.47
N VAL A 469 -1.50 -17.70 -6.30
CA VAL A 469 -2.87 -17.55 -6.79
C VAL A 469 -3.67 -18.80 -6.45
N GLN A 470 -4.51 -18.69 -5.42
CA GLN A 470 -5.13 -19.88 -4.83
C GLN A 470 -6.61 -19.71 -4.53
N LYS A 471 -7.37 -20.81 -4.58
CA LYS A 471 -8.76 -20.90 -4.10
C LYS A 471 -9.72 -19.86 -4.69
N ASN A 472 -9.41 -19.30 -5.85
CA ASN A 472 -10.33 -18.42 -6.55
C ASN A 472 -11.44 -19.27 -7.19
N HIS A 473 -12.63 -18.69 -7.31
CA HIS A 473 -13.84 -19.44 -7.69
C HIS A 473 -14.01 -19.65 -9.20
N GLU A 474 -13.10 -19.11 -10.01
CA GLU A 474 -12.95 -19.43 -11.45
C GLU A 474 -11.50 -19.83 -11.75
N THR A 475 -10.87 -19.26 -12.79
CA THR A 475 -9.50 -19.58 -13.21
C THR A 475 -8.45 -18.92 -12.30
N GLY A 476 -7.31 -19.57 -12.08
CA GLY A 476 -6.18 -18.94 -11.39
C GLY A 476 -5.68 -17.69 -12.14
N ILE A 477 -5.08 -17.90 -13.31
CA ILE A 477 -4.62 -16.83 -14.21
C ILE A 477 -5.29 -16.98 -15.56
N TYR A 478 -6.07 -15.99 -15.97
CA TYR A 478 -6.72 -15.93 -17.27
C TYR A 478 -6.14 -14.76 -18.09
N ILE A 479 -5.63 -15.05 -19.29
CA ILE A 479 -5.20 -14.06 -20.27
C ILE A 479 -5.96 -14.26 -21.57
N ASP A 480 -6.48 -13.16 -22.12
CA ASP A 480 -7.22 -13.14 -23.37
C ASP A 480 -6.76 -11.99 -24.27
N TRP A 481 -6.47 -12.30 -25.54
CA TRP A 481 -6.10 -11.35 -26.60
C TRP A 481 -4.91 -10.43 -26.22
N SER A 482 -3.88 -11.00 -25.57
CA SER A 482 -2.76 -10.24 -25.02
C SER A 482 -1.43 -10.88 -25.40
N ASP A 483 -0.70 -10.32 -26.35
CA ASP A 483 0.56 -10.91 -26.86
C ASP A 483 1.80 -10.55 -26.02
N ASP A 484 2.88 -11.32 -26.19
CA ASP A 484 4.22 -11.05 -25.65
C ASP A 484 4.31 -11.03 -24.12
N ASN A 485 3.56 -11.90 -23.44
CA ASN A 485 3.55 -11.99 -21.98
C ASN A 485 4.62 -12.93 -21.42
N LEU A 486 5.11 -12.60 -20.22
CA LEU A 486 5.94 -13.49 -19.41
C LEU A 486 5.16 -13.94 -18.17
N ILE A 487 4.89 -15.24 -18.08
CA ILE A 487 4.24 -15.88 -16.92
C ILE A 487 5.26 -16.83 -16.30
N LYS A 488 5.85 -16.45 -15.17
CA LYS A 488 7.00 -17.19 -14.62
C LYS A 488 7.00 -17.35 -13.11
N ASN A 489 7.39 -18.54 -12.63
CA ASN A 489 7.57 -18.83 -11.20
C ASN A 489 6.29 -18.60 -10.36
N ASN A 490 5.10 -18.70 -10.93
CA ASN A 490 3.87 -18.55 -10.16
C ASN A 490 3.46 -19.88 -9.53
N THR A 491 2.86 -19.80 -8.35
CA THR A 491 2.23 -20.92 -7.67
C THR A 491 0.71 -20.76 -7.80
N ILE A 492 0.08 -21.64 -8.57
CA ILE A 492 -1.33 -21.57 -8.95
C ILE A 492 -2.00 -22.87 -8.48
N GLU A 493 -2.88 -22.79 -7.48
CA GLU A 493 -3.36 -24.01 -6.83
C GLU A 493 -4.80 -23.92 -6.35
N HIS A 494 -5.54 -25.02 -6.39
CA HIS A 494 -6.88 -25.09 -5.79
C HIS A 494 -7.89 -24.07 -6.32
N ASN A 495 -7.66 -23.51 -7.51
CA ASN A 495 -8.65 -22.68 -8.20
C ASN A 495 -9.73 -23.58 -8.80
N PHE A 496 -10.97 -23.10 -8.81
CA PHE A 496 -12.12 -23.93 -9.17
C PHE A 496 -12.08 -24.37 -10.63
N ASP A 497 -11.85 -23.47 -11.59
CA ASP A 497 -11.84 -23.85 -13.01
C ASP A 497 -10.44 -24.30 -13.47
N TYR A 498 -9.83 -23.56 -14.40
CA TYR A 498 -8.50 -23.81 -14.94
C TYR A 498 -7.40 -23.31 -14.00
N GLY A 499 -6.22 -23.91 -14.05
CA GLY A 499 -5.03 -23.31 -13.45
C GLY A 499 -4.67 -22.02 -14.21
N LEU A 500 -4.36 -22.19 -15.49
CA LEU A 500 -3.92 -21.13 -16.38
C LEU A 500 -4.64 -21.22 -17.73
N ARG A 501 -5.40 -20.19 -18.09
CA ARG A 501 -6.18 -20.12 -19.32
C ARG A 501 -5.66 -19.03 -20.24
N LEU A 502 -5.24 -19.40 -21.45
CA LEU A 502 -4.54 -18.51 -22.38
C LEU A 502 -5.19 -18.53 -23.77
N LEU A 503 -6.00 -17.51 -24.03
CA LEU A 503 -6.80 -17.40 -25.24
C LEU A 503 -6.21 -16.33 -26.17
N SER A 504 -6.08 -16.66 -27.46
CA SER A 504 -5.54 -15.75 -28.49
C SER A 504 -4.21 -15.11 -28.08
N LEU A 505 -3.30 -15.92 -27.54
CA LEU A 505 -1.99 -15.53 -27.02
C LEU A 505 -0.88 -15.88 -28.02
N THR A 506 -0.04 -14.92 -28.39
CA THR A 506 1.14 -15.20 -29.23
C THR A 506 2.45 -14.71 -28.60
N ASN A 507 3.56 -15.32 -29.03
CA ASN A 507 4.94 -14.96 -28.64
C ASN A 507 5.21 -14.91 -27.12
N SER A 508 4.39 -15.59 -26.32
CA SER A 508 4.45 -15.53 -24.87
C SER A 508 5.25 -16.69 -24.28
N LYS A 509 5.74 -16.49 -23.04
CA LYS A 509 6.59 -17.44 -22.31
C LYS A 509 5.94 -17.84 -21.00
N ILE A 510 5.69 -19.14 -20.85
CA ILE A 510 5.11 -19.76 -19.67
C ILE A 510 6.19 -20.64 -19.05
N LEU A 511 6.88 -20.14 -18.03
CA LEU A 511 8.13 -20.71 -17.54
C LEU A 511 8.08 -21.07 -16.05
N ASN A 512 8.47 -22.27 -15.67
CA ASN A 512 8.70 -22.63 -14.26
C ASN A 512 7.51 -22.34 -13.32
N ASN A 513 6.27 -22.48 -13.80
CA ASN A 513 5.09 -22.33 -12.96
C ASN A 513 4.74 -23.66 -12.28
N HIS A 514 4.23 -23.58 -11.05
CA HIS A 514 3.70 -24.71 -10.30
C HIS A 514 2.18 -24.64 -10.31
N ILE A 515 1.53 -25.59 -10.98
CA ILE A 515 0.09 -25.60 -11.25
C ILE A 515 -0.47 -26.93 -10.77
N GLN A 516 -1.37 -26.89 -9.77
CA GLN A 516 -1.90 -28.12 -9.19
C GLN A 516 -3.32 -28.02 -8.63
N ASN A 517 -4.03 -29.15 -8.62
CA ASN A 517 -5.33 -29.32 -7.95
C ASN A 517 -6.42 -28.38 -8.48
N HIS A 518 -6.75 -28.50 -9.77
CA HIS A 518 -7.80 -27.71 -10.45
C HIS A 518 -8.94 -28.60 -10.94
N THR A 519 -10.17 -28.07 -11.07
CA THR A 519 -11.31 -28.88 -11.54
C THR A 519 -11.49 -28.89 -13.06
N GLN A 520 -10.71 -28.09 -13.79
CA GLN A 520 -10.53 -28.18 -15.24
C GLN A 520 -9.05 -28.43 -15.55
N ASP A 521 -8.56 -27.92 -16.69
CA ASP A 521 -7.20 -28.19 -17.14
C ASP A 521 -6.17 -27.42 -16.32
N GLY A 522 -4.94 -27.95 -16.31
CA GLY A 522 -3.80 -27.23 -15.75
C GLY A 522 -3.47 -25.98 -16.57
N ILE A 523 -3.19 -26.18 -17.86
CA ILE A 523 -2.88 -25.13 -18.83
C ILE A 523 -3.76 -25.32 -20.09
N GLU A 524 -4.54 -24.32 -20.46
CA GLU A 524 -5.25 -24.25 -21.76
C GLU A 524 -4.59 -23.21 -22.66
N LEU A 525 -4.16 -23.62 -23.86
CA LEU A 525 -3.83 -22.76 -24.98
C LEU A 525 -4.96 -22.84 -26.02
N TRP A 526 -5.66 -21.73 -26.25
CA TRP A 526 -6.73 -21.68 -27.26
C TRP A 526 -6.46 -20.59 -28.30
N ASN A 527 -6.43 -20.94 -29.60
CA ASN A 527 -6.10 -19.98 -30.66
C ASN A 527 -4.76 -19.26 -30.42
N SER A 528 -3.82 -19.97 -29.79
CA SER A 528 -2.57 -19.42 -29.26
C SER A 528 -1.38 -20.05 -29.98
N SER A 529 -0.54 -19.23 -30.60
CA SER A 529 0.54 -19.70 -31.50
C SER A 529 1.89 -19.05 -31.20
N ASN A 530 2.99 -19.76 -31.52
CA ASN A 530 4.37 -19.31 -31.29
C ASN A 530 4.72 -19.07 -29.81
N ASN A 531 4.14 -19.82 -28.88
CA ASN A 531 4.45 -19.71 -27.46
C ASN A 531 5.51 -20.73 -27.01
N LEU A 532 6.20 -20.41 -25.92
CA LEU A 532 7.11 -21.32 -25.22
C LEU A 532 6.51 -21.69 -23.86
N VAL A 533 6.20 -22.97 -23.68
CA VAL A 533 5.77 -23.55 -22.41
C VAL A 533 6.91 -24.45 -21.93
N ASP A 534 7.66 -23.97 -20.94
CA ASP A 534 8.93 -24.56 -20.56
C ASP A 534 9.08 -24.75 -19.04
N SER A 535 9.59 -25.92 -18.64
CA SER A 535 9.93 -26.22 -17.25
C SER A 535 8.77 -26.07 -16.24
N ASN A 536 7.50 -26.20 -16.67
CA ASN A 536 6.36 -26.09 -15.76
C ASN A 536 6.05 -27.43 -15.08
N ILE A 537 5.55 -27.37 -13.85
CA ILE A 537 5.01 -28.53 -13.14
C ILE A 537 3.49 -28.41 -13.15
N VAL A 538 2.82 -29.37 -13.79
CA VAL A 538 1.37 -29.40 -13.96
C VAL A 538 0.85 -30.74 -13.48
N LYS A 539 0.06 -30.75 -12.39
CA LYS A 539 -0.37 -32.01 -11.80
C LYS A 539 -1.75 -32.01 -11.15
N GLU A 540 -2.31 -33.20 -11.00
CA GLU A 540 -3.57 -33.43 -10.27
C GLU A 540 -4.73 -32.58 -10.82
N SER A 541 -4.71 -32.27 -12.12
CA SER A 541 -5.86 -31.69 -12.81
C SER A 541 -6.91 -32.78 -13.06
N THR A 542 -8.18 -32.48 -12.77
CA THR A 542 -9.25 -33.48 -13.00
C THR A 542 -9.58 -33.69 -14.48
N HIS A 543 -9.07 -32.82 -15.35
CA HIS A 543 -9.15 -32.90 -16.81
C HIS A 543 -7.71 -32.98 -17.40
N GLU A 544 -7.41 -32.23 -18.45
CA GLU A 544 -6.13 -32.28 -19.14
C GLU A 544 -5.03 -31.58 -18.33
N GLY A 545 -3.80 -32.10 -18.38
CA GLY A 545 -2.64 -31.38 -17.86
C GLY A 545 -2.42 -30.12 -18.70
N ILE A 546 -2.17 -30.32 -20.00
CA ILE A 546 -2.02 -29.24 -20.98
C ILE A 546 -2.92 -29.49 -22.20
N GLU A 547 -3.84 -28.56 -22.50
CA GLU A 547 -4.66 -28.58 -23.71
C GLU A 547 -4.15 -27.54 -24.73
N LEU A 548 -4.01 -27.97 -25.99
CA LEU A 548 -3.90 -27.10 -27.17
C LEU A 548 -5.17 -27.25 -27.99
N ASN A 549 -5.89 -26.14 -28.20
CA ASN A 549 -7.19 -26.15 -28.85
C ASN A 549 -7.35 -25.02 -29.88
N TYR A 550 -7.93 -25.35 -31.04
CA TYR A 550 -8.35 -24.40 -32.07
C TYR A 550 -7.20 -23.54 -32.65
N ASN A 551 -6.56 -23.99 -33.73
CA ASN A 551 -5.51 -23.25 -34.46
C ASN A 551 -4.29 -22.86 -33.59
N CYS A 552 -3.86 -23.75 -32.69
CA CYS A 552 -2.58 -23.59 -31.98
C CYS A 552 -1.43 -24.13 -32.82
N GLU A 553 -0.61 -23.25 -33.38
CA GLU A 553 0.54 -23.62 -34.22
C GLU A 553 1.88 -23.14 -33.67
N ARG A 554 2.94 -23.88 -33.99
CA ARG A 554 4.34 -23.49 -33.72
C ARG A 554 4.66 -23.22 -32.25
N ASN A 555 3.89 -23.82 -31.34
CA ASN A 555 4.20 -23.79 -29.92
C ASN A 555 5.30 -24.80 -29.61
N LYS A 556 6.12 -24.49 -28.61
CA LYS A 556 7.15 -25.37 -28.08
C LYS A 556 6.82 -25.71 -26.63
N LEU A 557 6.60 -26.99 -26.36
CA LEU A 557 6.40 -27.52 -25.03
C LEU A 557 7.65 -28.33 -24.66
N THR A 558 8.42 -27.86 -23.68
CA THR A 558 9.66 -28.53 -23.30
C THR A 558 9.93 -28.57 -21.80
N GLN A 559 10.60 -29.62 -21.33
CA GLN A 559 11.00 -29.76 -19.93
C GLN A 559 9.84 -29.69 -18.92
N ASN A 560 8.59 -29.88 -19.36
CA ASN A 560 7.44 -29.83 -18.45
C ASN A 560 7.26 -31.16 -17.74
N SER A 561 6.95 -31.11 -16.44
CA SER A 561 6.55 -32.26 -15.63
C SER A 561 5.04 -32.30 -15.52
N ILE A 562 4.40 -33.23 -16.24
CA ILE A 562 2.95 -33.35 -16.38
C ILE A 562 2.52 -34.65 -15.71
N LEU A 563 1.98 -34.55 -14.49
CA LEU A 563 1.86 -35.68 -13.56
C LEU A 563 0.42 -35.89 -13.09
N ASP A 564 -0.05 -37.13 -13.05
CA ASP A 564 -1.30 -37.52 -12.38
C ASP A 564 -2.56 -36.74 -12.84
N ASN A 565 -2.63 -36.43 -14.15
CA ASN A 565 -3.78 -35.76 -14.76
C ASN A 565 -4.77 -36.78 -15.38
N ASN A 566 -5.95 -36.35 -15.84
CA ASN A 566 -6.81 -37.27 -16.61
C ASN A 566 -6.18 -37.64 -17.96
N VAL A 567 -5.78 -36.63 -18.71
CA VAL A 567 -4.95 -36.74 -19.91
C VAL A 567 -3.73 -35.85 -19.71
N GLY A 568 -2.52 -36.31 -20.05
CA GLY A 568 -1.32 -35.50 -19.90
C GLY A 568 -1.34 -34.28 -20.83
N ILE A 569 -1.33 -34.52 -22.14
CA ILE A 569 -1.44 -33.47 -23.16
C ILE A 569 -2.57 -33.81 -24.15
N TYR A 570 -3.44 -32.85 -24.44
CA TYR A 570 -4.50 -32.99 -25.42
C TYR A 570 -4.36 -31.99 -26.57
N LEU A 571 -4.42 -32.48 -27.81
CA LEU A 571 -4.45 -31.66 -29.02
C LEU A 571 -5.81 -31.79 -29.71
N TYR A 572 -6.45 -30.64 -29.95
CA TYR A 572 -7.78 -30.58 -30.53
C TYR A 572 -7.96 -29.43 -31.53
N ASN A 573 -8.68 -29.67 -32.63
CA ASN A 573 -9.05 -28.65 -33.64
C ASN A 573 -7.87 -27.87 -34.29
N ASN A 574 -7.23 -28.41 -35.31
CA ASN A 574 -6.24 -27.69 -36.16
C ASN A 574 -5.00 -27.24 -35.38
N CYS A 575 -4.55 -28.05 -34.43
CA CYS A 575 -3.31 -27.80 -33.68
C CYS A 575 -2.14 -28.49 -34.37
N ASP A 576 -1.60 -27.82 -35.39
CA ASP A 576 -0.59 -28.39 -36.28
C ASP A 576 0.79 -27.76 -36.03
N ASN A 577 1.86 -28.44 -36.47
CA ASN A 577 3.23 -27.89 -36.47
C ASN A 577 3.76 -27.46 -35.09
N ASN A 578 3.36 -28.12 -34.00
CA ASN A 578 3.91 -27.90 -32.67
C ASN A 578 5.08 -28.86 -32.38
N THR A 579 5.92 -28.51 -31.40
CA THR A 579 7.07 -29.34 -31.00
C THR A 579 7.03 -29.63 -29.50
N PHE A 580 7.13 -30.90 -29.15
CA PHE A 580 7.09 -31.42 -27.78
C PHE A 580 8.36 -32.22 -27.52
N PHE A 581 9.20 -31.77 -26.59
CA PHE A 581 10.43 -32.50 -26.27
C PHE A 581 10.92 -32.32 -24.85
N GLU A 582 11.61 -33.33 -24.31
CA GLU A 582 12.09 -33.35 -22.92
C GLU A 582 10.96 -33.22 -21.87
N ASN A 583 9.71 -33.54 -22.22
CA ASN A 583 8.62 -33.52 -21.24
C ASN A 583 8.50 -34.86 -20.51
N ILE A 584 8.19 -34.81 -19.23
CA ILE A 584 7.85 -35.98 -18.40
C ILE A 584 6.32 -36.06 -18.33
N ILE A 585 5.75 -37.14 -18.83
CA ILE A 585 4.31 -37.39 -18.85
C ILE A 585 4.04 -38.69 -18.09
N GLU A 586 3.57 -38.56 -16.85
CA GLU A 586 3.49 -39.66 -15.91
C GLU A 586 2.13 -39.78 -15.23
N GLY A 587 1.64 -41.01 -15.06
CA GLY A 587 0.49 -41.28 -14.18
C GLY A 587 -0.87 -40.83 -14.74
N SER A 588 -0.99 -40.55 -16.04
CA SER A 588 -2.25 -40.09 -16.62
C SER A 588 -3.33 -41.18 -16.53
N ASN A 589 -4.52 -40.82 -16.03
CA ASN A 589 -5.62 -41.78 -15.81
C ASN A 589 -6.22 -42.35 -17.10
N ASN A 590 -6.10 -41.64 -18.23
CA ASN A 590 -6.55 -42.08 -19.53
C ASN A 590 -5.39 -42.21 -20.52
N ASP A 591 -4.88 -41.08 -21.01
CA ASP A 591 -3.87 -41.01 -22.06
C ASP A 591 -2.71 -40.10 -21.63
N GLY A 592 -1.47 -40.49 -21.90
CA GLY A 592 -0.33 -39.59 -21.80
C GLY A 592 -0.47 -38.44 -22.80
N ILE A 593 -0.68 -38.77 -24.08
CA ILE A 593 -1.04 -37.81 -25.13
C ILE A 593 -2.25 -38.30 -25.90
N GLN A 594 -3.24 -37.42 -26.05
CA GLN A 594 -4.40 -37.66 -26.89
C GLN A 594 -4.45 -36.63 -28.04
N ILE A 595 -4.62 -37.11 -29.27
CA ILE A 595 -4.73 -36.27 -30.47
C ILE A 595 -6.06 -36.59 -31.16
N ALA A 596 -6.96 -35.61 -31.23
CA ALA A 596 -8.34 -35.82 -31.65
C ALA A 596 -8.52 -36.26 -33.11
N SER A 597 -9.63 -36.96 -33.40
CA SER A 597 -9.96 -37.51 -34.72
C SER A 597 -10.60 -36.52 -35.69
N ILE A 598 -10.53 -36.82 -36.99
CA ILE A 598 -11.26 -36.12 -38.09
C ILE A 598 -12.74 -35.85 -37.70
N PRO A 599 -13.29 -34.63 -37.93
CA PRO A 599 -12.84 -33.61 -38.88
C PRO A 599 -11.81 -32.61 -38.35
N SER A 600 -11.39 -32.65 -37.09
CA SER A 600 -10.25 -31.88 -36.61
C SER A 600 -8.95 -32.51 -37.11
N THR A 601 -8.11 -31.76 -37.81
CA THR A 601 -6.74 -32.16 -38.16
C THR A 601 -5.80 -31.68 -37.05
N CYS A 602 -4.90 -32.52 -36.56
CA CYS A 602 -3.86 -32.15 -35.60
C CYS A 602 -2.60 -32.87 -36.08
N ASP A 603 -2.03 -32.30 -37.14
CA ASP A 603 -1.09 -32.92 -38.05
C ASP A 603 0.28 -32.25 -37.97
N ASP A 604 1.31 -32.95 -38.46
CA ASP A 604 2.68 -32.43 -38.56
C ASP A 604 3.27 -31.94 -37.21
N ASN A 605 2.80 -32.48 -36.08
CA ASN A 605 3.43 -32.23 -34.78
C ASN A 605 4.63 -33.15 -34.56
N LEU A 606 5.66 -32.64 -33.89
CA LEU A 606 6.92 -33.34 -33.65
C LEU A 606 7.10 -33.65 -32.16
N PHE A 607 7.24 -34.94 -31.83
CA PHE A 607 7.47 -35.46 -30.49
C PHE A 607 8.80 -36.24 -30.45
N TYR A 608 9.74 -35.82 -29.61
CA TYR A 608 11.01 -36.55 -29.37
C TYR A 608 11.52 -36.27 -27.95
N GLU A 609 12.32 -37.16 -27.38
CA GLU A 609 12.88 -37.05 -26.02
C GLU A 609 11.82 -36.83 -24.92
N ASN A 610 10.57 -37.23 -25.14
CA ASN A 610 9.56 -37.24 -24.09
C ASN A 610 9.58 -38.58 -23.34
N TYR A 611 9.24 -38.54 -22.05
CA TYR A 611 9.26 -39.69 -21.16
C TYR A 611 7.84 -40.06 -20.77
N PHE A 612 7.35 -41.21 -21.27
CA PHE A 612 6.02 -41.72 -20.99
C PHE A 612 6.08 -42.84 -19.97
N ARG A 613 5.48 -42.61 -18.78
CA ARG A 613 5.54 -43.56 -17.66
C ARG A 613 4.18 -43.72 -16.98
N LEU A 614 3.82 -44.94 -16.60
CA LEU A 614 2.68 -45.25 -15.74
C LEU A 614 1.34 -44.64 -16.22
N ASN A 615 1.24 -44.34 -17.52
CA ASN A 615 0.02 -43.84 -18.12
C ASN A 615 -0.87 -45.04 -18.44
N SER A 616 -2.19 -44.90 -18.28
CA SER A 616 -3.11 -46.00 -18.61
C SER A 616 -3.01 -46.41 -20.09
N HIS A 617 -2.81 -45.43 -20.96
CA HIS A 617 -2.31 -45.59 -22.33
C HIS A 617 -1.30 -44.47 -22.60
N HIS A 618 -0.20 -44.74 -23.29
CA HIS A 618 0.75 -43.68 -23.61
C HIS A 618 0.17 -42.70 -24.63
N ILE A 619 -0.44 -43.21 -25.70
CA ILE A 619 -0.90 -42.41 -26.83
C ILE A 619 -2.18 -42.94 -27.46
N HIS A 620 -3.07 -42.00 -27.80
CA HIS A 620 -4.05 -42.17 -28.87
C HIS A 620 -3.87 -41.07 -29.95
N ASP A 621 -3.32 -41.45 -31.11
CA ASP A 621 -3.22 -40.58 -32.29
C ASP A 621 -4.28 -40.98 -33.34
N TYR A 622 -5.33 -40.17 -33.48
CA TYR A 622 -6.36 -40.43 -34.48
C TYR A 622 -6.08 -39.77 -35.84
N SER A 623 -5.04 -38.93 -35.97
CA SER A 623 -4.73 -38.19 -37.20
C SER A 623 -3.81 -38.99 -38.13
N GLY A 624 -2.83 -39.69 -37.56
CA GLY A 624 -1.95 -40.60 -38.29
C GLY A 624 -0.79 -39.94 -39.05
N THR A 625 -0.59 -38.62 -38.90
CA THR A 625 0.44 -37.86 -39.65
C THR A 625 1.52 -37.24 -38.77
N ASN A 626 1.40 -37.35 -37.44
CA ASN A 626 2.39 -36.81 -36.51
C ASN A 626 3.71 -37.60 -36.53
N ILE A 627 4.77 -36.94 -36.12
CA ILE A 627 6.15 -37.44 -36.16
C ILE A 627 6.62 -37.71 -34.73
N TRP A 628 6.98 -38.97 -34.46
CA TRP A 628 7.30 -39.47 -33.10
C TRP A 628 8.79 -39.68 -32.86
N ASN A 629 9.64 -39.16 -33.73
CA ASN A 629 11.09 -39.08 -33.54
C ASN A 629 11.68 -37.98 -34.43
N ASN A 630 12.79 -37.39 -34.02
CA ASN A 630 13.59 -36.56 -34.91
C ASN A 630 14.58 -37.44 -35.71
N SER A 631 15.56 -36.84 -36.40
CA SER A 631 16.55 -37.59 -37.20
C SER A 631 17.60 -38.35 -36.37
N MET A 632 17.60 -38.18 -35.05
CA MET A 632 18.62 -38.69 -34.12
C MET A 632 18.04 -39.55 -33.02
N ILE A 633 16.83 -39.26 -32.53
CA ILE A 633 16.24 -39.93 -31.37
C ILE A 633 14.71 -39.80 -31.35
N GLY A 634 14.06 -40.77 -30.73
CA GLY A 634 12.62 -40.85 -30.48
C GLY A 634 12.27 -40.52 -29.04
N ASN A 635 11.26 -41.18 -28.50
CA ASN A 635 10.75 -41.00 -27.15
C ASN A 635 11.01 -42.25 -26.30
N TYR A 636 10.85 -42.10 -25.00
CA TYR A 636 10.93 -43.20 -24.06
C TYR A 636 9.53 -43.71 -23.68
N TRP A 637 9.37 -45.04 -23.68
CA TRP A 637 8.13 -45.76 -23.37
C TRP A 637 8.42 -46.84 -22.33
N ASP A 638 7.71 -46.83 -21.20
CA ASP A 638 7.91 -47.83 -20.13
C ASP A 638 7.33 -49.22 -20.43
N ASP A 639 6.62 -49.36 -21.54
CA ASP A 639 6.16 -50.65 -22.09
C ASP A 639 6.98 -51.11 -23.31
N TYR A 640 8.06 -50.40 -23.69
CA TYR A 640 8.92 -50.81 -24.80
C TYR A 640 9.73 -52.06 -24.45
N SER A 641 9.46 -53.15 -25.16
CA SER A 641 10.09 -54.46 -24.94
C SER A 641 11.13 -54.83 -26.01
N GLY A 642 11.73 -53.84 -26.68
CA GLY A 642 12.76 -54.04 -27.70
C GLY A 642 14.07 -54.59 -27.14
N VAL A 643 15.17 -54.34 -27.85
CA VAL A 643 16.55 -54.50 -27.36
C VAL A 643 17.41 -53.47 -28.07
N ASP A 644 18.56 -53.13 -27.50
CA ASP A 644 19.63 -52.41 -28.16
C ASP A 644 20.87 -53.32 -28.22
N ASP A 645 20.99 -54.08 -29.30
CA ASP A 645 22.03 -55.11 -29.44
C ASP A 645 23.16 -54.67 -30.40
N SER A 646 22.89 -53.83 -31.42
CA SER A 646 23.94 -53.32 -32.33
C SER A 646 23.44 -52.26 -33.34
N PRO A 647 23.94 -51.00 -33.27
CA PRO A 647 24.93 -50.51 -32.31
C PRO A 647 24.29 -50.23 -30.94
N GLU A 648 24.94 -50.66 -29.84
CA GLU A 648 24.61 -50.27 -28.45
C GLU A 648 24.76 -48.74 -28.29
N ASP A 649 23.79 -47.97 -28.74
CA ASP A 649 23.82 -46.51 -28.80
C ASP A 649 22.70 -45.82 -28.02
N GLY A 650 21.94 -46.58 -27.22
CA GLY A 650 20.84 -46.12 -26.38
C GLY A 650 19.51 -46.02 -27.14
N ILE A 651 19.47 -46.48 -28.38
CA ILE A 651 18.29 -46.49 -29.24
C ILE A 651 17.88 -47.93 -29.52
N GLY A 652 16.61 -48.24 -29.30
CA GLY A 652 16.10 -49.58 -29.56
C GLY A 652 16.15 -49.96 -31.04
N ASP A 653 16.65 -51.17 -31.32
CA ASP A 653 16.82 -51.72 -32.67
C ASP A 653 15.48 -51.97 -33.41
N SER A 654 14.37 -52.00 -32.67
CA SER A 654 13.02 -52.23 -33.21
C SER A 654 12.11 -51.01 -33.02
N PRO A 655 11.38 -50.54 -34.04
CA PRO A 655 10.42 -49.43 -33.86
C PRO A 655 9.34 -49.74 -32.81
N TYR A 656 8.91 -48.72 -32.08
CA TYR A 656 7.73 -48.78 -31.20
C TYR A 656 6.49 -48.32 -31.97
N SER A 657 5.54 -49.23 -32.20
CA SER A 657 4.30 -48.96 -32.97
C SER A 657 3.08 -48.99 -32.08
N PHE A 658 2.20 -48.00 -32.24
CA PHE A 658 0.93 -47.87 -31.54
C PHE A 658 -0.18 -47.47 -32.54
N THR A 659 -1.41 -47.33 -32.05
CA THR A 659 -2.52 -46.94 -32.92
C THR A 659 -2.33 -45.49 -33.38
N GLY A 660 -2.06 -45.32 -34.68
CA GLY A 660 -1.92 -44.01 -35.31
C GLY A 660 -0.50 -43.50 -35.50
N GLY A 661 0.53 -44.21 -35.00
CA GLY A 661 1.90 -43.72 -35.13
C GLY A 661 2.94 -44.80 -34.96
N THR A 662 4.19 -44.44 -35.25
CA THR A 662 5.35 -45.28 -34.99
C THR A 662 6.52 -44.38 -34.67
N ASP A 663 7.17 -44.67 -33.55
CA ASP A 663 8.47 -44.14 -33.20
C ASP A 663 9.54 -45.08 -33.76
N TYR A 664 10.36 -44.57 -34.67
CA TYR A 664 11.40 -45.36 -35.33
C TYR A 664 12.71 -45.41 -34.55
N LEU A 665 12.89 -44.57 -33.52
CA LEU A 665 14.12 -44.44 -32.76
C LEU A 665 13.81 -44.43 -31.24
N PRO A 666 13.04 -45.41 -30.71
CA PRO A 666 12.65 -45.40 -29.30
C PRO A 666 13.89 -45.44 -28.41
N ILE A 667 13.84 -44.70 -27.30
CA ILE A 667 14.92 -44.69 -26.31
C ILE A 667 14.91 -46.04 -25.57
N TRP A 668 16.05 -46.72 -25.54
CA TRP A 668 16.25 -48.00 -24.85
C TRP A 668 16.97 -47.81 -23.51
N ASP A 669 16.64 -48.62 -22.50
CA ASP A 669 17.37 -48.63 -21.23
C ASP A 669 18.45 -49.67 -21.21
N ASP A 670 19.69 -49.21 -21.13
CA ASP A 670 20.81 -50.03 -20.67
C ASP A 670 21.47 -49.45 -19.41
N ASP A 671 20.88 -48.39 -18.85
CA ASP A 671 21.47 -47.63 -17.76
C ASP A 671 21.18 -48.27 -16.40
N ASN A 672 22.08 -48.05 -15.43
CA ASN A 672 21.73 -48.35 -14.05
C ASN A 672 20.70 -47.32 -13.59
N PRO A 673 19.84 -47.66 -12.62
CA PRO A 673 18.84 -46.73 -12.12
C PRO A 673 19.42 -45.40 -11.69
N VAL A 674 19.20 -44.36 -12.48
CA VAL A 674 19.69 -43.03 -12.17
C VAL A 674 18.77 -42.44 -11.12
N ILE A 675 19.28 -42.19 -9.93
CA ILE A 675 18.48 -41.48 -8.95
C ILE A 675 18.66 -40.00 -9.17
N PHE A 676 17.57 -39.33 -9.49
CA PHE A 676 17.48 -37.88 -9.45
C PHE A 676 16.96 -37.44 -8.10
N ILE A 677 17.73 -36.54 -7.48
CA ILE A 677 17.31 -35.84 -6.26
C ILE A 677 17.02 -34.42 -6.73
N SER A 678 15.81 -34.20 -7.23
CA SER A 678 15.41 -32.91 -7.81
C SER A 678 15.22 -31.87 -6.72
N LEU A 679 14.79 -32.28 -5.53
CA LEU A 679 14.76 -31.48 -4.31
C LEU A 679 15.02 -32.37 -3.08
N PRO A 680 15.70 -31.88 -2.04
CA PRO A 680 16.61 -30.74 -2.05
C PRO A 680 17.92 -31.09 -2.78
N GLY A 681 18.47 -30.13 -3.53
CA GLY A 681 19.69 -30.35 -4.34
C GLY A 681 20.91 -30.77 -3.52
N ASN A 682 21.89 -31.39 -4.17
CA ASN A 682 23.12 -31.84 -3.49
C ASN A 682 23.94 -30.67 -2.93
N ASN A 683 24.45 -30.82 -1.70
CA ASN A 683 25.10 -29.79 -0.89
C ASN A 683 24.20 -28.59 -0.59
N SER A 684 22.88 -28.70 -0.77
CA SER A 684 21.98 -27.60 -0.50
C SER A 684 21.85 -27.35 0.99
N ARG A 685 21.69 -26.07 1.28
CA ARG A 685 21.41 -25.51 2.59
C ARG A 685 19.90 -25.49 2.78
N GLN A 686 19.42 -26.12 3.84
CA GLN A 686 17.99 -26.35 4.08
C GLN A 686 17.58 -25.76 5.43
N PRO A 687 16.40 -25.11 5.51
CA PRO A 687 16.00 -24.34 6.66
C PRO A 687 15.73 -25.22 7.89
N ASN A 688 15.39 -24.59 9.02
CA ASN A 688 15.11 -25.34 10.25
C ASN A 688 13.94 -26.33 10.13
N GLN A 689 13.00 -26.08 9.21
CA GLN A 689 11.99 -27.05 8.85
C GLN A 689 12.60 -28.15 7.98
N ALA A 690 12.38 -29.41 8.37
CA ALA A 690 12.90 -30.57 7.64
C ALA A 690 12.41 -30.54 6.18
N PRO A 691 13.33 -30.55 5.19
CA PRO A 691 12.94 -30.54 3.79
C PRO A 691 12.27 -31.87 3.43
N TYR A 692 11.37 -31.80 2.45
CA TYR A 692 10.88 -32.99 1.77
C TYR A 692 11.83 -33.33 0.63
N PHE A 693 11.94 -34.63 0.34
CA PHE A 693 12.78 -35.10 -0.75
C PHE A 693 11.91 -35.43 -1.94
N ASN A 694 12.13 -34.79 -3.07
CA ASN A 694 11.71 -35.32 -4.35
C ASN A 694 12.84 -36.17 -4.91
N VAL A 695 12.75 -37.47 -4.62
CA VAL A 695 13.67 -38.48 -5.12
C VAL A 695 12.91 -39.29 -6.16
N ILE A 696 13.47 -39.30 -7.35
CA ILE A 696 12.96 -40.04 -8.49
C ILE A 696 14.06 -41.04 -8.83
N GLY A 697 13.78 -42.33 -8.66
CA GLY A 697 14.57 -43.34 -9.34
C GLY A 697 14.13 -43.30 -10.78
N GLU A 698 15.04 -43.04 -11.69
CA GLU A 698 14.81 -43.10 -13.11
C GLU A 698 15.60 -44.26 -13.65
N ASP A 699 14.85 -45.31 -13.87
CA ASP A 699 15.25 -46.48 -14.60
C ASP A 699 14.00 -46.89 -15.35
N LEU A 700 14.17 -47.28 -16.59
CA LEU A 700 13.07 -47.72 -17.42
C LEU A 700 12.49 -49.05 -16.92
N ASN A 701 13.23 -49.79 -16.07
CA ASN A 701 12.81 -51.01 -15.42
C ASN A 701 12.82 -50.92 -13.89
N LEU A 702 12.69 -49.73 -13.31
CA LEU A 702 12.79 -49.50 -11.86
C LEU A 702 11.89 -50.44 -11.03
N ASP A 703 12.48 -51.26 -10.17
CA ASP A 703 11.81 -52.17 -9.23
C ASP A 703 11.57 -51.51 -7.87
N SER A 704 12.62 -50.96 -7.26
CA SER A 704 12.53 -50.45 -5.91
C SER A 704 13.52 -49.33 -5.62
N ILE A 705 13.07 -48.35 -4.81
CA ILE A 705 13.91 -47.27 -4.28
C ILE A 705 13.96 -47.38 -2.75
N TRP A 706 15.14 -47.18 -2.17
CA TRP A 706 15.31 -47.07 -0.72
C TRP A 706 16.37 -46.04 -0.37
N TYR A 707 16.41 -45.63 0.88
CA TYR A 707 17.44 -44.73 1.40
C TYR A 707 18.05 -45.25 2.69
N THR A 708 19.22 -44.72 3.02
CA THR A 708 19.92 -44.94 4.28
C THR A 708 20.38 -43.61 4.87
N LEU A 709 20.26 -43.49 6.20
CA LEU A 709 20.81 -42.39 6.99
C LEU A 709 22.05 -42.80 7.81
N ASP A 710 22.44 -44.08 7.76
CA ASP A 710 23.48 -44.68 8.61
C ASP A 710 24.49 -45.52 7.81
N ASN A 711 24.78 -45.11 6.57
CA ASN A 711 25.72 -45.75 5.65
C ASN A 711 25.40 -47.23 5.32
N GLY A 712 24.11 -47.56 5.21
CA GLY A 712 23.61 -48.85 4.73
C GLY A 712 23.38 -49.89 5.83
N LEU A 713 23.36 -49.48 7.10
CA LEU A 713 23.01 -50.37 8.21
C LEU A 713 21.49 -50.55 8.33
N THR A 714 20.73 -49.50 7.97
CA THR A 714 19.27 -49.49 7.94
C THR A 714 18.79 -48.99 6.58
N ASN A 715 18.22 -49.90 5.78
CA ASN A 715 17.59 -49.56 4.50
C ASN A 715 16.09 -49.32 4.71
N ILE A 716 15.61 -48.16 4.29
CA ILE A 716 14.21 -47.76 4.42
C ILE A 716 13.62 -47.61 3.03
N THR A 717 12.64 -48.45 2.71
CA THR A 717 11.93 -48.44 1.43
C THR A 717 11.11 -47.17 1.26
N ILE A 718 11.17 -46.58 0.07
CA ILE A 718 10.35 -45.43 -0.33
C ILE A 718 9.12 -45.99 -1.04
N ASN A 719 7.95 -45.89 -0.40
CA ASN A 719 6.71 -46.54 -0.87
C ASN A 719 5.83 -45.64 -1.78
N SER A 720 6.24 -44.39 -1.98
CA SER A 720 5.57 -43.41 -2.85
C SER A 720 6.60 -42.39 -3.32
N ASN A 721 6.52 -41.94 -4.57
CA ASN A 721 7.40 -40.91 -5.12
C ASN A 721 7.50 -39.71 -4.15
N GLY A 722 8.74 -39.33 -3.81
CA GLY A 722 9.02 -38.12 -3.05
C GLY A 722 8.61 -38.08 -1.56
N SER A 723 8.40 -39.21 -0.86
CA SER A 723 8.17 -39.19 0.60
C SER A 723 9.04 -40.21 1.33
N ILE A 724 10.14 -39.75 1.93
CA ILE A 724 10.87 -40.52 2.95
C ILE A 724 10.00 -40.63 4.22
N ASP A 725 10.26 -41.62 5.07
CA ASP A 725 9.53 -41.74 6.35
C ASP A 725 9.73 -40.47 7.18
N GLN A 726 8.69 -39.64 7.21
CA GLN A 726 8.76 -38.33 7.83
C GLN A 726 8.94 -38.41 9.34
N SER A 727 8.46 -39.48 9.98
CA SER A 727 8.61 -39.67 11.43
C SER A 727 10.07 -39.98 11.79
N TYR A 728 10.73 -40.84 11.00
CA TYR A 728 12.14 -41.16 11.19
C TYR A 728 13.05 -40.01 10.77
N TRP A 729 12.78 -39.39 9.61
CA TRP A 729 13.51 -38.22 9.12
C TRP A 729 13.49 -37.04 10.09
N LEU A 730 12.30 -36.66 10.60
CA LEU A 730 12.16 -35.58 11.58
C LEU A 730 12.94 -35.87 12.86
N SER A 731 13.01 -37.14 13.30
CA SER A 731 13.75 -37.51 14.51
C SER A 731 15.26 -37.25 14.39
N ILE A 732 15.81 -37.32 13.18
CA ILE A 732 17.22 -37.04 12.89
C ILE A 732 17.42 -35.55 12.58
N TRP A 733 16.60 -34.93 11.71
CA TRP A 733 16.74 -33.52 11.33
C TRP A 733 16.62 -32.55 12.52
N ASN A 734 15.72 -32.85 13.47
CA ASN A 734 15.49 -31.99 14.63
C ASN A 734 16.63 -32.00 15.66
N VAL A 735 17.52 -33.00 15.63
CA VAL A 735 18.69 -33.08 16.53
C VAL A 735 19.99 -32.62 15.87
N LEU A 736 19.99 -32.37 14.56
CA LEU A 736 21.14 -31.76 13.87
C LEU A 736 21.35 -30.33 14.36
N SER A 737 22.61 -30.01 14.63
CA SER A 737 23.06 -28.65 14.89
C SER A 737 23.12 -27.84 13.60
N ASP A 738 23.03 -26.53 13.71
CA ASP A 738 23.20 -25.60 12.60
C ASP A 738 24.59 -25.73 11.95
N GLY A 739 24.65 -25.70 10.62
CA GLY A 739 25.86 -26.00 9.83
C GLY A 739 26.27 -27.48 9.82
N GLN A 740 25.53 -28.38 10.48
CA GLN A 740 25.85 -29.80 10.47
C GLN A 740 25.42 -30.45 9.16
N TYR A 741 26.34 -31.20 8.56
CA TYR A 741 26.10 -31.98 7.35
C TYR A 741 25.41 -33.30 7.70
N ILE A 742 24.46 -33.70 6.87
CA ILE A 742 23.91 -35.04 6.82
C ILE A 742 24.04 -35.59 5.40
N GLU A 743 24.58 -36.80 5.29
CA GLU A 743 24.62 -37.55 4.05
C GLU A 743 23.38 -38.44 3.99
N LEU A 744 22.65 -38.35 2.88
CA LEU A 744 21.62 -39.30 2.53
C LEU A 744 22.06 -40.01 1.26
N THR A 745 22.14 -41.34 1.33
CA THR A 745 22.31 -42.15 0.12
C THR A 745 20.97 -42.76 -0.23
N PHE A 746 20.53 -42.48 -1.45
CA PHE A 746 19.40 -43.12 -2.09
C PHE A 746 19.93 -44.20 -3.02
N TYR A 747 19.23 -45.32 -3.06
CA TYR A 747 19.49 -46.45 -3.93
C TYR A 747 18.24 -46.77 -4.72
N ALA A 748 18.44 -47.23 -5.94
CA ALA A 748 17.41 -47.66 -6.85
C ALA A 748 17.89 -48.95 -7.51
N ASN A 749 16.99 -49.91 -7.61
CA ASN A 749 17.21 -51.18 -8.28
C ASN A 749 16.21 -51.32 -9.41
N ASP A 750 16.63 -51.84 -10.55
CA ASP A 750 15.73 -52.25 -11.64
C ASP A 750 15.29 -53.72 -11.50
N THR A 751 14.33 -54.13 -12.33
CA THR A 751 13.82 -55.51 -12.37
C THR A 751 14.82 -56.51 -12.95
N PHE A 752 15.92 -56.05 -13.55
CA PHE A 752 17.03 -56.85 -14.06
C PHE A 752 18.17 -57.03 -13.03
N GLY A 753 18.11 -56.33 -11.90
CA GLY A 753 19.07 -56.39 -10.80
C GLY A 753 20.23 -55.38 -10.86
N HIS A 754 20.18 -54.39 -11.76
CA HIS A 754 21.10 -53.27 -11.77
C HIS A 754 20.75 -52.28 -10.66
N ILE A 755 21.78 -51.83 -9.95
CA ILE A 755 21.61 -50.93 -8.80
C ILE A 755 22.35 -49.63 -9.10
N GLY A 756 21.59 -48.55 -9.22
CA GLY A 756 22.12 -47.21 -9.17
C GLY A 756 21.91 -46.57 -7.81
N TYR A 757 22.66 -45.49 -7.57
CA TYR A 757 22.56 -44.74 -6.33
C TYR A 757 22.89 -43.28 -6.58
N ASN A 758 22.29 -42.40 -5.78
CA ASN A 758 22.70 -41.01 -5.73
C ASN A 758 22.75 -40.55 -4.27
N LYS A 759 23.69 -39.65 -4.01
CA LYS A 759 23.93 -39.08 -2.68
C LYS A 759 23.59 -37.62 -2.70
N THR A 760 22.88 -37.19 -1.67
CA THR A 760 22.76 -35.78 -1.38
C THR A 760 23.31 -35.49 0.01
N PHE A 761 24.12 -34.45 0.06
CA PHE A 761 24.58 -33.85 1.29
C PHE A 761 23.67 -32.66 1.57
N LEU A 762 23.05 -32.64 2.74
CA LEU A 762 22.33 -31.46 3.20
C LEU A 762 23.08 -30.82 4.34
N VAL A 763 23.08 -29.50 4.31
CA VAL A 763 23.49 -28.70 5.45
C VAL A 763 22.23 -28.13 6.05
N LYS A 764 21.99 -28.40 7.34
CA LYS A 764 20.97 -27.64 8.05
C LYS A 764 21.49 -26.22 8.21
N ASP A 765 20.82 -25.26 7.58
CA ASP A 765 21.23 -23.86 7.54
C ASP A 765 20.01 -23.00 7.23
N ASP A 766 19.71 -22.06 8.12
CA ASP A 766 18.63 -21.10 7.90
C ASP A 766 19.14 -20.01 6.95
N PHE A 767 18.41 -19.72 5.88
CA PHE A 767 18.77 -18.57 5.05
C PHE A 767 18.48 -17.30 5.85
N PRO A 768 19.38 -16.30 5.86
CA PRO A 768 19.08 -15.06 6.54
C PRO A 768 17.90 -14.38 5.87
N GLU A 769 16.75 -14.30 6.55
CA GLU A 769 15.66 -13.44 6.11
C GLU A 769 15.92 -12.04 6.64
N VAL A 770 16.18 -11.10 5.72
CA VAL A 770 16.42 -9.71 6.06
C VAL A 770 15.11 -8.94 6.01
N ASN A 771 14.68 -8.45 7.18
CA ASN A 771 13.51 -7.59 7.33
C ASN A 771 13.93 -6.25 7.94
N LEU A 772 14.00 -5.21 7.11
CA LEU A 772 14.23 -3.87 7.61
C LEU A 772 12.89 -3.27 8.09
N ILE A 773 12.78 -3.07 9.40
CA ILE A 773 11.57 -2.55 10.05
C ILE A 773 11.55 -1.02 10.07
N SER A 774 12.72 -0.39 10.15
CA SER A 774 12.89 1.05 10.15
C SER A 774 14.31 1.39 9.70
N PRO A 775 14.54 2.52 9.01
CA PRO A 775 13.54 3.47 8.52
C PRO A 775 12.74 2.90 7.35
N LEU A 776 11.52 3.40 7.15
CA LEU A 776 10.63 2.97 6.08
C LEU A 776 11.08 3.57 4.73
N ASN A 777 10.70 2.95 3.62
CA ASN A 777 10.98 3.50 2.30
C ASN A 777 10.42 4.92 2.15
N GLY A 778 11.18 5.82 1.52
CA GLY A 778 10.86 7.24 1.41
C GLY A 778 11.12 8.08 2.67
N THR A 779 11.71 7.51 3.73
CA THR A 779 12.03 8.28 4.96
C THR A 779 12.87 9.51 4.64
N GLN A 780 12.40 10.67 5.07
CA GLN A 780 13.12 11.93 4.90
C GLN A 780 14.25 12.05 5.92
N VAL A 781 15.48 12.21 5.45
CA VAL A 781 16.68 12.23 6.28
C VAL A 781 17.40 13.57 6.22
N GLN A 782 17.52 14.20 7.39
CA GLN A 782 18.40 15.35 7.60
C GLN A 782 19.85 14.88 7.82
N ARG A 783 20.80 15.80 7.82
CA ARG A 783 22.22 15.53 8.11
C ARG A 783 22.44 15.17 9.59
N LYS A 784 21.90 14.04 10.01
CA LYS A 784 22.00 13.45 11.35
C LYS A 784 22.14 11.93 11.22
N SER A 785 22.44 11.27 12.33
CA SER A 785 22.43 9.82 12.40
C SER A 785 21.07 9.25 12.01
N LEU A 786 21.09 8.15 11.26
CA LEU A 786 19.89 7.44 10.85
C LEU A 786 19.81 6.11 11.59
N ASP A 787 18.90 6.02 12.55
CA ASP A 787 18.66 4.77 13.26
C ASP A 787 17.97 3.77 12.34
N PHE A 788 18.44 2.52 12.35
CA PHE A 788 17.81 1.40 11.68
C PHE A 788 17.42 0.32 12.67
N VAL A 789 16.24 -0.25 12.46
CA VAL A 789 15.72 -1.44 13.12
C VAL A 789 15.68 -2.52 12.07
N PHE A 790 16.41 -3.58 12.33
CA PHE A 790 16.74 -4.63 11.39
C PHE A 790 16.53 -5.95 12.10
N GLU A 791 15.63 -6.76 11.57
CA GLU A 791 15.45 -8.13 12.00
C GLU A 791 16.05 -9.05 10.96
N VAL A 792 16.93 -9.94 11.43
CA VAL A 792 17.38 -11.09 10.66
C VAL A 792 16.87 -12.31 11.36
N PHE A 793 16.08 -13.11 10.67
CA PHE A 793 15.71 -14.43 11.15
C PHE A 793 16.74 -15.42 10.63
N ASP A 794 17.68 -15.79 11.51
CA ASP A 794 18.76 -16.74 11.24
C ASP A 794 19.44 -17.19 12.54
N PHE A 795 19.75 -18.49 12.67
CA PHE A 795 20.47 -19.06 13.82
C PHE A 795 22.00 -19.09 13.61
N SER A 796 22.50 -19.00 12.37
CA SER A 796 23.93 -19.08 11.97
C SER A 796 24.48 -17.72 11.51
N ARG A 797 23.85 -16.61 11.89
CA ARG A 797 24.23 -15.24 11.51
C ARG A 797 25.73 -14.93 11.70
N ASP A 798 26.37 -14.44 10.64
CA ASP A 798 27.80 -14.05 10.61
C ASP A 798 27.98 -12.55 10.62
N ASP A 799 28.04 -11.93 9.44
CA ASP A 799 28.19 -10.51 9.26
C ASP A 799 26.85 -9.90 8.79
N MET A 800 26.60 -8.68 9.20
CA MET A 800 25.57 -7.85 8.57
C MET A 800 26.27 -6.59 8.11
N TRP A 801 25.93 -6.10 6.92
CA TRP A 801 26.48 -4.85 6.43
C TRP A 801 25.45 -4.08 5.62
N TYR A 802 25.70 -2.80 5.39
CA TYR A 802 24.95 -2.05 4.39
C TYR A 802 25.89 -1.43 3.37
N THR A 803 25.37 -1.12 2.19
CA THR A 803 25.98 -0.28 1.17
C THR A 803 25.14 0.97 0.96
N ILE A 804 25.72 2.00 0.36
CA ILE A 804 25.04 3.29 0.15
C ILE A 804 25.19 3.68 -1.32
N ASP A 805 24.06 3.89 -1.99
CA ASP A 805 23.91 4.46 -3.34
C ASP A 805 24.73 3.69 -4.40
N GLY A 806 24.69 2.35 -4.32
CA GLY A 806 25.43 1.46 -5.23
C GLY A 806 26.94 1.41 -5.01
N ASN A 807 27.48 2.08 -3.98
CA ASN A 807 28.89 2.00 -3.64
C ASN A 807 29.23 0.63 -3.02
N PRO A 808 30.23 -0.11 -3.53
CA PRO A 808 30.56 -1.46 -3.05
C PRO A 808 31.21 -1.52 -1.67
N THR A 809 31.46 -0.38 -1.01
CA THR A 809 32.04 -0.34 0.34
C THR A 809 31.05 -0.89 1.37
N LYS A 810 31.43 -1.96 2.07
CA LYS A 810 30.62 -2.61 3.11
C LYS A 810 30.79 -1.94 4.47
N TYR A 811 29.67 -1.59 5.12
CA TYR A 811 29.64 -1.07 6.49
C TYR A 811 29.03 -2.10 7.44
N PHE A 812 29.88 -2.81 8.18
CA PHE A 812 29.45 -3.93 9.04
C PHE A 812 28.79 -3.48 10.35
N PHE A 813 27.78 -4.22 10.80
CA PHE A 813 27.05 -4.00 12.06
C PHE A 813 26.60 -5.34 12.69
N SER A 814 26.30 -5.35 14.00
CA SER A 814 25.97 -6.58 14.76
C SER A 814 24.62 -6.52 15.52
N SER A 815 23.96 -5.36 15.49
CA SER A 815 22.63 -5.13 16.06
C SER A 815 21.99 -3.91 15.41
N ASN A 816 20.70 -3.66 15.71
CA ASN A 816 20.06 -2.36 15.50
C ASN A 816 21.02 -1.24 15.93
N GLY A 817 21.15 -0.24 15.07
CA GLY A 817 22.20 0.76 15.19
C GLY A 817 21.83 2.02 14.43
N SER A 818 22.82 2.90 14.25
CA SER A 818 22.69 4.10 13.47
C SER A 818 23.70 4.11 12.33
N ILE A 819 23.27 4.54 11.15
CA ILE A 819 24.17 4.86 10.05
C ILE A 819 24.84 6.20 10.38
N GLU A 820 26.07 6.12 10.88
CA GLU A 820 26.92 7.27 11.25
C GLU A 820 28.30 7.17 10.59
N SER A 821 28.36 6.84 9.29
CA SER A 821 29.62 6.83 8.56
C SER A 821 29.89 8.18 7.91
N THR A 822 31.15 8.63 7.91
CA THR A 822 31.63 9.74 7.08
C THR A 822 31.25 9.57 5.61
N ALA A 823 31.08 8.33 5.16
CA ALA A 823 30.62 7.99 3.83
C ALA A 823 29.13 8.25 3.60
N PHE A 824 28.25 7.93 4.55
CA PHE A 824 26.84 8.31 4.47
C PHE A 824 26.69 9.83 4.37
N PHE A 825 27.43 10.59 5.19
CA PHE A 825 27.40 12.05 5.08
C PHE A 825 28.05 12.57 3.80
N ALA A 826 29.06 11.89 3.23
CA ALA A 826 29.61 12.28 1.93
C ALA A 826 28.60 12.08 0.79
N VAL A 827 27.88 10.94 0.78
CA VAL A 827 26.77 10.70 -0.16
C VAL A 827 25.67 11.72 0.07
N TRP A 828 25.23 11.90 1.31
CA TRP A 828 24.23 12.91 1.67
C TRP A 828 24.66 14.32 1.23
N ASP A 829 25.90 14.74 1.46
CA ASP A 829 26.43 16.06 1.09
C ASP A 829 26.52 16.23 -0.44
N SER A 830 26.65 15.14 -1.20
CA SER A 830 26.71 15.15 -2.67
C SER A 830 25.34 15.29 -3.36
N LYS A 831 24.24 14.96 -2.68
CA LYS A 831 22.87 14.98 -3.23
C LYS A 831 22.21 16.35 -3.08
N SER A 832 21.26 16.69 -3.94
CA SER A 832 20.41 17.90 -3.80
C SER A 832 19.27 17.70 -2.78
N ASP A 833 18.60 18.78 -2.32
CA ASP A 833 17.38 18.61 -1.48
C ASP A 833 16.31 17.82 -2.28
N GLY A 834 15.69 16.82 -1.67
CA GLY A 834 14.70 15.96 -2.32
C GLY A 834 15.28 14.80 -3.14
N GLU A 835 16.59 14.73 -3.35
CA GLU A 835 17.18 13.58 -4.05
C GLU A 835 17.23 12.32 -3.18
N SER A 836 17.18 11.18 -3.87
CA SER A 836 17.17 9.85 -3.26
C SER A 836 18.58 9.35 -2.91
N ILE A 837 18.68 8.69 -1.77
CA ILE A 837 19.85 7.93 -1.29
C ILE A 837 19.38 6.51 -1.03
N ILE A 838 19.86 5.55 -1.81
CA ILE A 838 19.53 4.15 -1.59
C ILE A 838 20.48 3.58 -0.52
N VAL A 839 19.94 2.90 0.49
CA VAL A 839 20.73 2.09 1.41
C VAL A 839 20.25 0.67 1.28
N GLU A 840 21.16 -0.21 0.89
CA GLU A 840 20.88 -1.64 0.79
C GLU A 840 21.52 -2.34 1.98
N PHE A 841 20.71 -3.03 2.77
CA PHE A 841 21.14 -3.81 3.92
C PHE A 841 21.27 -5.26 3.52
N PHE A 842 22.34 -5.87 3.99
CA PHE A 842 22.69 -7.25 3.72
C PHE A 842 22.89 -7.97 5.04
N ALA A 843 22.48 -9.23 5.10
CA ALA A 843 22.94 -10.15 6.12
C ALA A 843 23.57 -11.35 5.42
N ASN A 844 24.65 -11.86 5.99
CA ASN A 844 25.11 -13.20 5.69
C ASN A 844 25.11 -14.11 6.90
N ASP A 845 24.94 -15.39 6.61
CA ASP A 845 25.23 -16.46 7.55
C ASP A 845 26.74 -16.79 7.56
N THR A 846 27.15 -17.64 8.51
CA THR A 846 28.53 -18.12 8.70
C THR A 846 29.04 -18.99 7.56
N HIS A 847 28.20 -19.16 6.55
CA HIS A 847 28.44 -19.97 5.38
C HIS A 847 28.48 -19.15 4.08
N GLY A 848 28.31 -17.83 4.17
CA GLY A 848 28.50 -16.87 3.08
C GLY A 848 27.28 -16.63 2.19
N GLN A 849 26.08 -17.08 2.59
CA GLN A 849 24.84 -16.75 1.86
C GLN A 849 24.42 -15.34 2.17
N VAL A 850 23.98 -14.58 1.16
CA VAL A 850 23.65 -13.16 1.33
C VAL A 850 22.22 -12.91 0.89
N SER A 851 21.43 -12.33 1.78
CA SER A 851 20.15 -11.71 1.44
C SER A 851 20.25 -10.21 1.60
N SER A 852 19.39 -9.48 0.88
CA SER A 852 19.31 -8.04 1.02
C SER A 852 17.89 -7.52 1.04
N ASP A 853 17.73 -6.38 1.69
CA ASP A 853 16.57 -5.52 1.57
C ASP A 853 17.06 -4.08 1.43
N SER A 854 16.32 -3.25 0.71
CA SER A 854 16.77 -1.90 0.37
C SER A 854 15.74 -0.86 0.75
N ILE A 855 16.23 0.31 1.09
CA ILE A 855 15.42 1.51 1.33
C ILE A 855 15.91 2.66 0.48
N THR A 856 14.95 3.43 0.02
CA THR A 856 15.21 4.73 -0.58
C THR A 856 14.95 5.80 0.48
N LEU A 857 15.96 6.59 0.80
CA LEU A 857 15.86 7.73 1.71
C LEU A 857 15.79 9.02 0.89
N ILE A 858 15.04 10.01 1.37
CA ILE A 858 14.94 11.30 0.67
C ILE A 858 15.72 12.33 1.46
N LYS A 859 16.74 12.94 0.83
CA LYS A 859 17.51 14.02 1.48
C LYS A 859 16.60 15.19 1.84
N LYS A 860 16.68 15.65 3.09
CA LYS A 860 16.03 16.88 3.54
C LYS A 860 17.00 17.86 4.19
N ILE A 861 17.17 19.03 3.59
CA ILE A 861 17.86 20.17 4.18
C ILE A 861 16.80 20.96 4.97
N PRO A 862 16.91 21.06 6.31
CA PRO A 862 16.01 21.91 7.08
C PRO A 862 16.20 23.38 6.64
N PRO A 863 15.13 24.18 6.56
CA PRO A 863 15.28 25.61 6.36
C PRO A 863 16.18 26.17 7.47
N PRO A 864 17.02 27.19 7.18
CA PRO A 864 17.84 27.82 8.21
C PRO A 864 16.92 28.20 9.38
N PRO A 865 17.33 27.96 10.64
CA PRO A 865 16.48 28.26 11.78
C PRO A 865 16.05 29.71 11.67
N SER A 866 14.74 29.92 11.54
CA SER A 866 14.13 31.22 11.66
C SER A 866 14.55 31.75 13.02
N GLY A 867 15.50 32.67 13.03
CA GLY A 867 15.92 33.33 14.26
C GLY A 867 14.67 33.93 14.88
N ILE A 868 14.25 33.41 16.03
CA ILE A 868 13.12 34.00 16.76
C ILE A 868 13.58 35.40 17.13
N PRO A 869 12.99 36.47 16.59
CA PRO A 869 13.37 37.82 16.96
C PRO A 869 12.98 38.00 18.44
N GLY A 870 13.96 38.09 19.34
CA GLY A 870 13.75 38.62 20.69
C GLY A 870 14.05 37.73 21.91
N TYR A 871 14.52 36.48 21.77
CA TYR A 871 14.80 35.64 22.96
C TYR A 871 16.29 35.32 23.14
N ASN A 872 16.86 35.82 24.24
CA ASN A 872 18.24 35.54 24.65
C ASN A 872 18.23 34.32 25.60
N LEU A 873 18.52 33.12 25.05
CA LEU A 873 18.54 31.82 25.75
C LEU A 873 19.36 31.79 27.05
N ILE A 874 20.31 32.73 27.21
CA ILE A 874 21.11 32.89 28.42
C ILE A 874 20.26 33.27 29.64
N PHE A 875 19.16 34.03 29.47
CA PHE A 875 18.29 34.43 30.58
C PHE A 875 17.39 33.30 31.10
N ILE A 876 17.04 32.33 30.25
CA ILE A 876 16.21 31.18 30.64
C ILE A 876 17.04 30.17 31.45
N LEU A 877 18.31 29.97 31.10
CA LEU A 877 19.23 29.12 31.87
C LEU A 877 19.57 29.73 33.25
N VAL A 878 19.69 31.05 33.34
CA VAL A 878 19.93 31.75 34.63
C VAL A 878 18.69 31.74 35.53
N SER A 879 17.48 31.81 34.96
CA SER A 879 16.24 31.73 35.75
C SER A 879 15.96 30.31 36.26
N ILE A 880 16.13 29.28 35.43
CA ILE A 880 15.96 27.87 35.85
C ILE A 880 16.94 27.47 36.96
N THR A 881 18.20 27.91 36.88
CA THR A 881 19.21 27.64 37.92
C THR A 881 18.93 28.39 39.23
N ALA A 882 18.36 29.60 39.15
CA ALA A 882 17.90 30.34 40.33
C ALA A 882 16.69 29.69 41.00
N THR A 883 15.71 29.18 40.22
CA THR A 883 14.52 28.51 40.77
C THR A 883 14.87 27.18 41.45
N ILE A 884 15.78 26.39 40.86
CA ILE A 884 16.28 25.14 41.45
C ILE A 884 17.04 25.41 42.76
N SER A 885 17.83 26.48 42.83
CA SER A 885 18.57 26.88 44.04
C SER A 885 17.65 27.38 45.16
N ILE A 886 16.53 28.02 44.82
CA ILE A 886 15.50 28.46 45.78
C ILE A 886 14.72 27.26 46.33
N ILE A 887 14.32 26.31 45.46
CA ILE A 887 13.63 25.07 45.87
C ILE A 887 14.52 24.20 46.76
N TYR A 888 15.82 24.11 46.47
CA TYR A 888 16.80 23.39 47.30
C TYR A 888 16.98 24.04 48.69
N ASN A 889 17.01 25.37 48.79
CA ASN A 889 17.10 26.08 50.07
C ASN A 889 15.81 25.99 50.92
N ILE A 890 14.63 25.93 50.28
CA ILE A 890 13.35 25.77 50.98
C ILE A 890 13.18 24.33 51.51
N SER A 891 13.68 23.32 50.78
CA SER A 891 13.61 21.91 51.21
C SER A 891 14.59 21.55 52.34
N THR A 892 15.73 22.25 52.45
CA THR A 892 16.74 22.02 53.50
C THR A 892 16.42 22.73 54.82
N LYS A 893 15.67 23.85 54.79
CA LYS A 893 15.18 24.53 56.02
C LYS A 893 14.03 23.81 56.73
N ARG A 894 13.27 22.94 56.05
CA ARG A 894 12.20 22.12 56.68
C ARG A 894 12.70 20.88 57.44
N LYS A 895 14.01 20.61 57.45
CA LYS A 895 14.63 19.50 58.23
C LYS A 895 15.40 19.96 59.49
N LYS A 896 15.30 21.24 59.87
CA LYS A 896 15.80 21.77 61.15
C LYS A 896 14.78 22.75 61.75
N ILE A 897 13.60 22.25 62.10
CA ILE A 897 12.79 22.68 63.26
C ILE A 897 12.23 21.42 63.88
#